data_AF-A0A9D0ICT9-F1
#
_entry.id   AF-A0A9D0ICT9-F1
#
_cell.length_a   1.000
_cell.length_b   1.000
_cell.length_c   1.000
_cell.angle_alpha   90.00
_cell.angle_beta   90.00
_cell.angle_gamma   90.00
#
_symmetry.space_group_name_H-M   'P 1'
#
loop_
_entity.id
_entity.type
_entity.pdbx_description
1 polymer ?
#
loop_
_entity_poly.entity_id
_entity_poly.type
_entity_poly.pdbx_seq_one_letter_code
_entity_poly.pdbx_strand_id
1 'polypeptide(L)'
;MSIQFEWHADAEELTSEPPPPPPSRRRSRRFLLSLSLLLGLIGTLVVGMLYQRQRQQHAIAADLEPIVRLELQALIEGDEELFLNQQMEISSWPVYQKRRFDLYRQMHRFLLPPAVVPYTYTGRILKVWGEPQYAWAAVEVMMDGQPHQEIRHYWNTPEGWRHAPLTDKALGARRERTVGSIRLRYWEVDERPARYLANDLRAWLATLMPPLGLETTAPLTIELRPDPLGTRAYTWTTDRSRLTIVSPSLLPLQRDGRPAQVYRQALAYHVTGWLINQAVGIATPQDLAPEVRGLWGDLLAWAMIRLDLNPPLSTTREPVLEQVVQRHGLGAVARLVQAMGEAQTVIEVFQQANLSEPDPPALFTLLLEAQQQAIAQGDRKAYRALLDPEADATWRADQVSSFTWTPGSLTDVTGLNAYFSEAAIYRYNPLSHPRGVTVTFQRDRAWVEAEGMPLASQTRVVFFHRADGRWLYTSPDPSYLGGLREVKAPYIVLQYYEADADVMVGLASRLSTVLQQATEDFGLSPTALTTVTIGVQTTWGWSSPNSEGLSYTSPSLSGVDPEMSLTYGLVSQVAFRRLDVENLRGSRSYSSPGQMMILQGLISWEAQHLLVDHPFRWSRADLSSLSLRPLAEAWEGGRSSDAFSPDLSLTGYTLVAFLVEEQGSRAVGKMLDALATAESLDDWLQAVSGQGLDEVEPTWQAWLRRQAGSPSSPSSPSGP
;
A
#
# COMPACT_ATOMS: atom_id res chain seq x y z
N MET A 1 -45.84 -32.91 23.47
CA MET A 1 -45.13 -33.33 24.69
C MET A 1 -45.38 -32.28 25.76
N SER A 2 -46.39 -32.51 26.60
CA SER A 2 -46.81 -31.64 27.70
C SER A 2 -46.21 -32.16 29.00
N ILE A 3 -45.46 -31.32 29.70
CA ILE A 3 -44.90 -31.67 31.01
C ILE A 3 -46.03 -31.49 32.04
N GLN A 4 -46.55 -32.61 32.55
CA GLN A 4 -47.44 -32.66 33.71
C GLN A 4 -46.61 -32.50 34.98
N PHE A 5 -46.92 -31.48 35.77
CA PHE A 5 -46.39 -31.32 37.13
C PHE A 5 -47.34 -32.05 38.08
N GLU A 6 -46.94 -33.22 38.58
CA GLU A 6 -47.58 -33.87 39.72
C GLU A 6 -47.07 -33.23 41.01
N TRP A 7 -47.97 -32.65 41.78
CA TRP A 7 -47.72 -32.27 43.17
C TRP A 7 -48.06 -33.47 44.06
N HIS A 8 -47.05 -34.09 44.66
CA HIS A 8 -47.24 -34.95 45.83
C HIS A 8 -47.29 -34.04 47.07
N ALA A 9 -48.46 -33.99 47.70
CA ALA A 9 -48.64 -33.42 49.02
C ALA A 9 -48.65 -34.58 50.02
N ASP A 10 -47.50 -34.83 50.65
CA ASP A 10 -47.42 -35.71 51.80
C ASP A 10 -48.15 -35.04 52.97
N ALA A 11 -49.28 -35.65 53.34
CA ALA A 11 -50.06 -35.29 54.51
C ALA A 11 -49.42 -35.95 55.74
N GLU A 12 -48.37 -35.32 56.29
CA GLU A 12 -47.91 -35.65 57.63
C GLU A 12 -48.80 -34.99 58.69
N GLU A 13 -49.39 -35.89 59.47
CA GLU A 13 -50.21 -35.71 60.66
C GLU A 13 -49.40 -35.00 61.77
N LEU A 14 -49.54 -33.67 61.86
CA LEU A 14 -49.06 -32.90 63.00
C LEU A 14 -50.26 -32.55 63.90
N THR A 15 -50.34 -33.30 65.00
CA THR A 15 -50.83 -32.90 66.32
C THR A 15 -51.27 -31.45 66.41
N SER A 16 -52.56 -31.26 66.71
CA SER A 16 -53.17 -29.98 67.04
C SER A 16 -52.54 -29.36 68.29
N GLU A 17 -51.38 -28.72 68.13
CA GLU A 17 -51.00 -27.62 69.00
C GLU A 17 -52.03 -26.50 68.83
N PRO A 18 -52.46 -25.85 69.92
CA PRO A 18 -53.37 -24.73 69.84
C PRO A 18 -52.79 -23.67 68.90
N PRO A 19 -53.61 -23.05 68.03
CA PRO A 19 -53.13 -22.09 67.05
C PRO A 19 -52.29 -21.03 67.77
N PRO A 20 -51.03 -20.80 67.36
CA PRO A 20 -50.24 -19.73 67.95
C PRO A 20 -51.05 -18.44 67.81
N PRO A 21 -51.08 -17.58 68.84
CA PRO A 21 -51.84 -16.34 68.80
C PRO A 21 -51.51 -15.62 67.48
N PRO A 22 -52.51 -15.09 66.74
CA PRO A 22 -52.29 -14.51 65.42
C PRO A 22 -51.10 -13.57 65.53
N PRO A 23 -50.02 -13.76 64.74
CA PRO A 23 -48.79 -12.99 64.90
C PRO A 23 -49.23 -11.54 64.86
N SER A 24 -49.01 -10.83 65.97
CA SER A 24 -49.59 -9.51 66.17
C SER A 24 -49.38 -8.71 64.88
N ARG A 25 -50.45 -8.17 64.27
CA ARG A 25 -50.36 -7.36 63.03
C ARG A 25 -49.35 -6.21 63.15
N ARG A 26 -48.89 -5.91 64.37
CA ARG A 26 -47.78 -5.01 64.69
C ARG A 26 -46.39 -5.55 64.33
N ARG A 27 -46.10 -6.86 64.43
CA ARG A 27 -44.77 -7.44 64.14
C ARG A 27 -44.49 -7.57 62.63
N SER A 28 -45.47 -7.98 61.82
CA SER A 28 -45.31 -8.05 60.35
C SER A 28 -45.20 -6.67 59.70
N ARG A 29 -45.95 -5.67 60.20
CA ARG A 29 -45.80 -4.26 59.78
C ARG A 29 -44.41 -3.72 60.10
N ARG A 30 -43.85 -4.06 61.28
CA ARG A 30 -42.47 -3.68 61.64
C ARG A 30 -41.44 -4.35 60.74
N PHE A 31 -41.61 -5.63 60.42
CA PHE A 31 -40.72 -6.35 59.50
C PHE A 31 -40.77 -5.76 58.07
N LEU A 32 -41.97 -5.49 57.53
CA LEU A 32 -42.11 -4.87 56.21
C LEU A 32 -41.55 -3.44 56.17
N LEU A 33 -41.75 -2.66 57.24
CA LEU A 33 -41.11 -1.35 57.39
C LEU A 33 -39.58 -1.47 57.44
N SER A 34 -39.03 -2.38 58.25
CA SER A 34 -37.59 -2.63 58.31
C SER A 34 -37.02 -3.09 56.97
N LEU A 35 -37.71 -3.96 56.24
CA LEU A 35 -37.31 -4.41 54.90
C LEU A 35 -37.36 -3.27 53.88
N SER A 36 -38.41 -2.44 53.90
CA SER A 36 -38.52 -1.27 53.01
C SER A 36 -37.43 -0.24 53.29
N LEU A 37 -37.06 -0.04 54.56
CA LEU A 37 -35.99 0.86 54.97
C LEU A 37 -34.62 0.30 54.57
N LEU A 38 -34.41 -1.01 54.70
CA LEU A 38 -33.20 -1.69 54.21
C LEU A 38 -33.08 -1.60 52.68
N LEU A 39 -34.15 -1.87 51.94
CA LEU A 39 -34.17 -1.73 50.49
C LEU A 39 -33.97 -0.27 50.05
N GLY A 40 -34.54 0.69 50.78
CA GLY A 40 -34.30 2.12 50.56
C GLY A 40 -32.83 2.51 50.79
N LEU A 41 -32.20 1.96 51.84
CA LEU A 41 -30.78 2.17 52.13
C LEU A 41 -29.89 1.56 51.04
N ILE A 42 -30.17 0.32 50.62
CA ILE A 42 -29.45 -0.35 49.53
C ILE A 42 -29.63 0.44 48.23
N GLY A 43 -30.84 0.86 47.90
CA GLY A 43 -31.11 1.68 46.73
C GLY A 43 -30.34 3.01 46.75
N THR A 44 -30.32 3.70 47.89
CA THR A 44 -29.57 4.96 48.06
C THR A 44 -28.06 4.74 47.88
N LEU A 45 -27.53 3.63 48.41
CA LEU A 45 -26.12 3.28 48.29
C LEU A 45 -25.74 2.94 46.85
N VAL A 46 -26.57 2.18 46.13
CA VAL A 46 -26.38 1.87 44.70
C VAL A 46 -26.41 3.14 43.85
N VAL A 47 -27.40 4.01 44.07
CA VAL A 47 -27.51 5.30 43.36
C VAL A 47 -26.31 6.20 43.66
N GLY A 48 -25.87 6.27 44.92
CA GLY A 48 -24.69 7.02 45.32
C GLY A 48 -23.41 6.52 44.65
N MET A 49 -23.21 5.21 44.57
CA MET A 49 -22.07 4.60 43.87
C MET A 49 -22.10 4.88 42.36
N LEU A 50 -23.28 4.79 41.72
CA LEU A 50 -23.44 5.11 40.30
C LEU A 50 -23.18 6.60 40.03
N TYR A 51 -23.68 7.48 40.89
CA TYR A 51 -23.43 8.93 40.79
C TYR A 51 -21.94 9.27 40.96
N GLN A 52 -21.26 8.66 41.95
CA GLN A 52 -19.83 8.85 42.15
C GLN A 52 -19.03 8.34 40.95
N ARG A 53 -19.37 7.16 40.41
CA ARG A 53 -18.73 6.59 39.22
C ARG A 53 -18.96 7.48 38.00
N GLN A 54 -20.18 7.99 37.81
CA GLN A 54 -20.49 8.91 36.72
C GLN A 54 -19.71 10.22 36.86
N ARG A 55 -19.61 10.78 38.08
CA ARG A 55 -18.79 11.98 38.34
C ARG A 55 -17.31 11.74 38.06
N GLN A 56 -16.77 10.58 38.43
CA GLN A 56 -15.39 10.20 38.10
C GLN A 56 -15.19 10.09 36.59
N GLN A 57 -16.13 9.48 35.87
CA GLN A 57 -16.07 9.41 34.40
C GLN A 57 -16.14 10.78 33.74
N HIS A 58 -16.98 11.69 34.24
CA HIS A 58 -17.02 13.07 33.75
C HIS A 58 -15.71 13.82 34.01
N ALA A 59 -15.08 13.63 35.18
CA ALA A 59 -13.79 14.23 35.48
C ALA A 59 -12.69 13.70 34.54
N ILE A 60 -12.60 12.37 34.36
CA ILE A 60 -11.66 11.75 33.42
C ILE A 60 -11.91 12.26 32.00
N ALA A 61 -13.17 12.35 31.57
CA ALA A 61 -13.51 12.86 30.25
C ALA A 61 -13.09 14.32 30.06
N ALA A 62 -13.34 15.19 31.04
CA ALA A 62 -12.97 16.60 31.00
C ALA A 62 -11.44 16.79 30.94
N ASP A 63 -10.67 15.96 31.65
CA ASP A 63 -9.21 16.02 31.65
C ASP A 63 -8.61 15.44 30.35
N LEU A 64 -9.23 14.39 29.80
CA LEU A 64 -8.69 13.66 28.65
C LEU A 64 -9.05 14.30 27.30
N GLU A 65 -10.21 14.94 27.20
CA GLU A 65 -10.68 15.60 25.97
C GLU A 65 -9.66 16.57 25.33
N PRO A 66 -9.04 17.51 26.05
CA PRO A 66 -8.06 18.42 25.45
C PRO A 66 -6.82 17.69 24.93
N ILE A 67 -6.37 16.62 25.61
CA ILE A 67 -5.20 15.83 25.21
C ILE A 67 -5.48 15.06 23.93
N VAL A 68 -6.63 14.40 23.85
CA VAL A 68 -7.06 13.69 22.63
C VAL A 68 -7.23 14.67 21.47
N ARG A 69 -7.83 15.84 21.70
CA ARG A 69 -8.01 16.87 20.67
C ARG A 69 -6.65 17.36 20.14
N LEU A 70 -5.70 17.61 21.03
CA LEU A 70 -4.35 18.06 20.66
C LEU A 70 -3.61 17.01 19.84
N GLU A 71 -3.70 15.73 20.23
CA GLU A 71 -3.11 14.62 19.47
C GLU A 71 -3.72 14.49 18.06
N LEU A 72 -5.04 14.61 17.95
CA LEU A 72 -5.74 14.56 16.66
C LEU A 72 -5.40 15.77 15.78
N GLN A 73 -5.30 16.96 16.37
CA GLN A 73 -4.88 18.16 15.68
C GLN A 73 -3.45 18.01 15.14
N ALA A 74 -2.52 17.48 15.95
CA ALA A 74 -1.15 17.21 15.52
C ALA A 74 -1.08 16.26 14.31
N LEU A 75 -1.91 15.22 14.28
CA LEU A 75 -2.02 14.33 13.11
C LEU A 75 -2.55 15.07 11.87
N ILE A 76 -3.60 15.87 12.01
CA ILE A 76 -4.22 16.62 10.91
C ILE A 76 -3.24 17.67 10.34
N GLU A 77 -2.52 18.37 11.20
CA GLU A 77 -1.57 19.43 10.84
C GLU A 77 -0.21 18.86 10.39
N GLY A 78 0.06 17.58 10.67
CA GLY A 78 1.35 16.97 10.39
C GLY A 78 2.47 17.44 11.32
N ASP A 79 2.13 17.80 12.57
CA ASP A 79 3.08 18.17 13.62
C ASP A 79 3.56 16.91 14.38
N GLU A 80 4.73 16.41 13.99
CA GLU A 80 5.32 15.18 14.56
C GLU A 80 5.70 15.37 16.04
N GLU A 81 6.31 16.50 16.36
CA GLU A 81 6.82 16.78 17.71
C GLU A 81 5.66 16.86 18.70
N LEU A 82 4.62 17.62 18.36
CA LEU A 82 3.41 17.71 19.17
C LEU A 82 2.74 16.35 19.35
N PHE A 83 2.66 15.57 18.27
CA PHE A 83 2.08 14.23 18.30
C PHE A 83 2.86 13.28 19.21
N LEU A 84 4.19 13.25 19.10
CA LEU A 84 5.07 12.39 19.89
C LEU A 84 5.10 12.80 21.37
N ASN A 85 4.99 14.10 21.67
CA ASN A 85 4.89 14.62 23.04
C ASN A 85 3.62 14.16 23.78
N GLN A 86 2.58 13.75 23.06
CA GLN A 86 1.38 13.15 23.68
C GLN A 86 1.52 11.65 23.95
N GLN A 87 2.59 11.01 23.50
CA GLN A 87 2.79 9.57 23.63
C GLN A 87 3.54 9.23 24.94
N MET A 88 3.31 8.03 25.47
CA MET A 88 4.02 7.53 26.64
C MET A 88 5.45 7.09 26.27
N GLU A 89 6.44 7.52 27.03
CA GLU A 89 7.84 7.11 26.85
C GLU A 89 8.11 5.72 27.46
N ILE A 90 7.49 4.68 26.89
CA ILE A 90 7.67 3.31 27.35
C ILE A 90 8.10 2.37 26.22
N SER A 91 9.21 1.65 26.44
CA SER A 91 9.73 0.66 25.49
C SER A 91 9.88 1.25 24.08
N SER A 92 9.37 0.55 23.06
CA SER A 92 9.40 0.94 21.65
C SER A 92 8.13 1.69 21.20
N TRP A 93 7.28 2.12 22.14
CA TRP A 93 6.04 2.81 21.81
C TRP A 93 6.24 4.13 21.03
N PRO A 94 7.18 5.02 21.40
CA PRO A 94 7.42 6.24 20.62
C PRO A 94 7.85 5.93 19.17
N VAL A 95 8.70 4.92 18.98
CA VAL A 95 9.14 4.48 17.65
C VAL A 95 7.96 3.97 16.82
N TYR A 96 7.05 3.22 17.43
CA TYR A 96 5.83 2.76 16.78
C TYR A 96 4.92 3.92 16.39
N GLN A 97 4.69 4.87 17.31
CA GLN A 97 3.84 6.02 17.06
C GLN A 97 4.42 6.91 15.96
N LYS A 98 5.74 7.10 15.92
CA LYS A 98 6.41 7.77 14.81
C LYS A 98 6.12 7.07 13.47
N ARG A 99 6.27 5.74 13.38
CA ARG A 99 5.94 4.99 12.15
C ARG A 99 4.47 5.13 11.76
N ARG A 100 3.56 5.13 12.73
CA ARG A 100 2.12 5.32 12.50
C ARG A 100 1.82 6.73 11.97
N PHE A 101 2.49 7.73 12.51
CA PHE A 101 2.43 9.12 12.06
C PHE A 101 2.98 9.25 10.63
N ASP A 102 4.13 8.65 10.34
CA ASP A 102 4.73 8.62 9.01
C ASP A 102 3.79 7.96 7.99
N LEU A 103 3.18 6.82 8.33
CA LEU A 103 2.18 6.15 7.49
C LEU A 103 0.95 7.03 7.23
N TYR A 104 0.44 7.71 8.26
CA TYR A 104 -0.68 8.63 8.10
C TYR A 104 -0.33 9.77 7.14
N ARG A 105 0.86 10.35 7.26
CA ARG A 105 1.36 11.36 6.32
C ARG A 105 1.49 10.79 4.92
N GLN A 106 2.03 9.59 4.75
CA GLN A 106 2.17 8.95 3.44
C GLN A 106 0.82 8.67 2.79
N MET A 107 -0.17 8.16 3.54
CA MET A 107 -1.53 7.95 3.01
C MET A 107 -2.16 9.27 2.54
N HIS A 108 -1.92 10.37 3.27
CA HIS A 108 -2.39 11.69 2.88
C HIS A 108 -1.61 12.28 1.67
N ARG A 109 -0.36 11.84 1.43
CA ARG A 109 0.47 12.23 0.27
C ARG A 109 0.11 11.47 -1.01
N PHE A 110 0.09 10.15 -0.95
CA PHE A 110 0.17 9.28 -2.14
C PHE A 110 -1.18 8.75 -2.66
N LEU A 111 -2.26 8.80 -1.87
CA LEU A 111 -3.51 8.10 -2.18
C LEU A 111 -4.69 9.03 -2.55
N LEU A 112 -4.53 9.84 -3.60
CA LEU A 112 -5.58 10.40 -4.48
C LEU A 112 -6.01 11.88 -4.30
N PRO A 113 -6.58 12.50 -5.36
CA PRO A 113 -7.34 13.75 -5.30
C PRO A 113 -8.39 13.78 -4.17
N PRO A 114 -8.79 14.97 -3.68
CA PRO A 114 -9.59 15.19 -2.45
C PRO A 114 -10.94 14.46 -2.33
N ALA A 115 -11.38 13.70 -3.34
CA ALA A 115 -12.64 12.96 -3.35
C ALA A 115 -12.56 11.56 -2.70
N VAL A 116 -11.37 11.01 -2.43
CA VAL A 116 -11.21 9.65 -1.90
C VAL A 116 -10.12 9.62 -0.83
N VAL A 117 -10.18 10.51 0.18
CA VAL A 117 -9.31 10.34 1.36
C VAL A 117 -9.91 9.19 2.19
N PRO A 118 -9.27 8.01 2.26
CA PRO A 118 -9.86 6.83 2.89
C PRO A 118 -9.78 6.89 4.42
N TYR A 119 -9.17 7.93 5.00
CA TYR A 119 -8.93 8.04 6.43
C TYR A 119 -8.78 9.51 6.89
N THR A 120 -9.70 10.03 7.71
CA THR A 120 -9.63 11.39 8.28
C THR A 120 -10.17 11.43 9.70
N TYR A 121 -9.47 12.08 10.63
CA TYR A 121 -10.00 12.27 11.99
C TYR A 121 -11.02 13.41 12.03
N THR A 122 -12.19 13.20 12.66
CA THR A 122 -13.18 14.28 12.81
C THR A 122 -12.90 15.20 14.00
N GLY A 123 -11.97 14.82 14.88
CA GLY A 123 -11.72 15.50 16.16
C GLY A 123 -12.80 15.21 17.22
N ARG A 124 -13.83 14.42 16.90
CA ARG A 124 -14.93 14.13 17.81
C ARG A 124 -14.60 12.94 18.71
N ILE A 125 -14.71 13.16 20.02
CA ILE A 125 -14.62 12.08 21.01
C ILE A 125 -16.04 11.55 21.25
N LEU A 126 -16.23 10.25 21.01
CA LEU A 126 -17.52 9.58 21.15
C LEU A 126 -17.80 9.19 22.59
N LYS A 127 -16.75 8.74 23.30
CA LYS A 127 -16.88 8.22 24.66
C LYS A 127 -15.52 8.19 25.36
N VAL A 128 -15.51 8.52 26.65
CA VAL A 128 -14.38 8.28 27.55
C VAL A 128 -14.83 7.39 28.71
N TRP A 129 -14.02 6.41 29.08
CA TRP A 129 -14.24 5.57 30.26
C TRP A 129 -12.91 5.14 30.85
N GLY A 130 -12.85 4.81 32.13
CA GLY A 130 -11.58 4.48 32.77
C GLY A 130 -11.60 4.51 34.29
N GLU A 131 -10.41 4.36 34.85
CA GLU A 131 -10.06 4.63 36.24
C GLU A 131 -9.16 5.89 36.29
N PRO A 132 -8.92 6.48 37.48
CA PRO A 132 -8.08 7.68 37.58
C PRO A 132 -6.66 7.52 37.05
N GLN A 133 -6.13 6.29 36.99
CA GLN A 133 -4.77 6.00 36.52
C GLN A 133 -4.71 5.66 35.02
N TYR A 134 -5.79 5.15 34.42
CA TYR A 134 -5.82 4.76 33.02
C TYR A 134 -7.24 4.88 32.45
N ALA A 135 -7.34 5.33 31.22
CA ALA A 135 -8.62 5.58 30.56
C ALA A 135 -8.56 5.17 29.09
N TRP A 136 -9.72 5.06 28.49
CA TRP A 136 -9.91 4.83 27.07
C TRP A 136 -10.75 5.94 26.49
N ALA A 137 -10.38 6.38 25.29
CA ALA A 137 -11.19 7.28 24.48
C ALA A 137 -11.56 6.57 23.18
N ALA A 138 -12.86 6.55 22.87
CA ALA A 138 -13.33 6.24 21.53
C ALA A 138 -13.35 7.54 20.73
N VAL A 139 -12.48 7.64 19.73
CA VAL A 139 -12.40 8.80 18.83
C VAL A 139 -13.07 8.47 17.50
N GLU A 140 -13.77 9.42 16.92
CA GLU A 140 -14.39 9.23 15.62
C GLU A 140 -13.38 9.49 14.49
N VAL A 141 -13.34 8.54 13.56
CA VAL A 141 -12.51 8.59 12.36
C VAL A 141 -13.40 8.33 11.15
N MET A 142 -13.25 9.09 10.09
CA MET A 142 -13.90 8.84 8.80
C MET A 142 -13.04 7.87 8.02
N MET A 143 -13.60 6.73 7.62
CA MET A 143 -12.98 5.84 6.65
C MET A 143 -13.91 5.62 5.47
N ASP A 144 -13.42 5.83 4.25
CA ASP A 144 -14.22 5.72 3.03
C ASP A 144 -15.54 6.53 3.11
N GLY A 145 -15.47 7.73 3.69
CA GLY A 145 -16.63 8.60 3.92
C GLY A 145 -17.60 8.12 5.02
N GLN A 146 -17.31 7.01 5.71
CA GLN A 146 -18.15 6.46 6.78
C GLN A 146 -17.53 6.67 8.17
N PRO A 147 -18.32 7.04 9.19
CA PRO A 147 -17.82 7.23 10.54
C PRO A 147 -17.54 5.89 11.24
N HIS A 148 -16.30 5.75 11.70
CA HIS A 148 -15.77 4.68 12.51
C HIS A 148 -15.35 5.23 13.89
N GLN A 149 -15.12 4.34 14.84
CA GLN A 149 -14.59 4.62 16.16
C GLN A 149 -13.25 3.92 16.32
N GLU A 150 -12.21 4.64 16.70
CA GLU A 150 -10.92 4.09 17.10
C GLU A 150 -10.81 4.18 18.62
N ILE A 151 -10.40 3.10 19.28
CA ILE A 151 -10.22 3.08 20.73
C ILE A 151 -8.74 3.36 21.04
N ARG A 152 -8.49 4.45 21.77
CA ARG A 152 -7.17 4.83 22.27
C ARG A 152 -7.09 4.64 23.76
N HIS A 153 -5.91 4.26 24.25
CA HIS A 153 -5.65 4.00 25.66
C HIS A 153 -4.72 5.07 26.22
N TYR A 154 -5.04 5.60 27.39
CA TYR A 154 -4.30 6.68 28.02
C TYR A 154 -3.92 6.32 29.44
N TRP A 155 -2.75 6.76 29.86
CA TRP A 155 -2.24 6.63 31.22
C TRP A 155 -2.11 8.01 31.85
N ASN A 156 -2.57 8.16 33.09
CA ASN A 156 -2.41 9.39 33.86
C ASN A 156 -1.06 9.37 34.59
N THR A 157 -0.12 10.17 34.10
CA THR A 157 1.23 10.36 34.66
C THR A 157 1.25 11.61 35.54
N PRO A 158 2.28 11.85 36.37
CA PRO A 158 2.46 13.13 37.06
C PRO A 158 2.43 14.35 36.12
N GLU A 159 2.82 14.17 34.86
CA GLU A 159 2.84 15.16 33.79
C GLU A 159 1.50 15.28 33.03
N GLY A 160 0.48 14.49 33.43
CA GLY A 160 -0.86 14.45 32.83
C GLY A 160 -1.14 13.17 32.03
N TRP A 161 -2.22 13.18 31.26
CA TRP A 161 -2.59 12.05 30.42
C TRP A 161 -1.64 11.90 29.22
N ARG A 162 -1.24 10.66 28.92
CA ARG A 162 -0.41 10.28 27.77
C ARG A 162 -0.99 9.08 27.05
N HIS A 163 -0.97 9.06 25.72
CA HIS A 163 -1.39 7.90 24.92
C HIS A 163 -0.38 6.77 25.13
N ALA A 164 -0.88 5.66 25.67
CA ALA A 164 -0.09 4.52 26.11
C ALA A 164 -0.42 3.26 25.29
N PRO A 165 0.52 2.31 25.15
CA PRO A 165 0.22 1.01 24.56
C PRO A 165 -0.85 0.28 25.38
N LEU A 166 -1.62 -0.60 24.73
CA LEU A 166 -2.52 -1.50 25.45
C LEU A 166 -1.70 -2.50 26.28
N THR A 167 -2.00 -2.56 27.58
CA THR A 167 -1.44 -3.56 28.49
C THR A 167 -2.37 -4.76 28.60
N ASP A 168 -1.84 -5.93 28.99
CA ASP A 168 -2.66 -7.13 29.24
C ASP A 168 -3.81 -6.86 30.23
N LYS A 169 -3.59 -6.00 31.23
CA LYS A 169 -4.63 -5.59 32.18
C LYS A 169 -5.73 -4.78 31.50
N ALA A 170 -5.38 -3.89 30.58
CA ALA A 170 -6.34 -3.06 29.83
C ALA A 170 -7.18 -3.87 28.83
N LEU A 171 -6.66 -5.00 28.35
CA LEU A 171 -7.33 -5.90 27.42
C LEU A 171 -8.36 -6.82 28.10
N GLY A 172 -8.22 -7.03 29.42
CA GLY A 172 -9.09 -7.87 30.23
C GLY A 172 -8.75 -9.36 30.14
N ALA A 173 -9.70 -10.24 30.47
CA ALA A 173 -9.43 -11.68 30.44
C ALA A 173 -9.38 -12.22 29.00
N ARG A 174 -8.51 -13.21 28.75
CA ARG A 174 -8.55 -13.96 27.48
C ARG A 174 -9.81 -14.83 27.42
N ARG A 175 -10.45 -14.84 26.27
CA ARG A 175 -11.66 -15.59 25.96
C ARG A 175 -11.48 -16.38 24.68
N GLU A 176 -12.32 -17.37 24.49
CA GLU A 176 -12.29 -18.27 23.34
C GLU A 176 -13.71 -18.51 22.84
N ARG A 177 -13.86 -18.57 21.51
CA ARG A 177 -15.11 -18.89 20.83
C ARG A 177 -14.82 -19.83 19.67
N THR A 178 -15.59 -20.91 19.55
CA THR A 178 -15.43 -21.91 18.50
C THR A 178 -16.49 -21.73 17.42
N VAL A 179 -16.09 -21.81 16.14
CA VAL A 179 -16.92 -21.73 14.95
C VAL A 179 -16.50 -22.83 13.98
N GLY A 180 -17.25 -23.94 13.94
CA GLY A 180 -16.82 -25.12 13.17
C GLY A 180 -15.47 -25.62 13.69
N SER A 181 -14.48 -25.78 12.80
CA SER A 181 -13.10 -26.14 13.18
C SER A 181 -12.24 -24.94 13.60
N ILE A 182 -12.78 -23.71 13.52
CA ILE A 182 -12.03 -22.49 13.84
C ILE A 182 -12.21 -22.13 15.31
N ARG A 183 -11.09 -21.98 16.02
CA ARG A 183 -10.99 -21.49 17.39
C ARG A 183 -10.55 -20.02 17.39
N LEU A 184 -11.45 -19.11 17.70
CA LEU A 184 -11.15 -17.68 17.84
C LEU A 184 -10.78 -17.36 19.29
N ARG A 185 -9.51 -17.04 19.54
CA ARG A 185 -8.99 -16.55 20.82
C ARG A 185 -8.87 -15.05 20.77
N TYR A 186 -9.40 -14.38 21.79
CA TYR A 186 -9.49 -12.93 21.81
C TYR A 186 -9.45 -12.41 23.25
N TRP A 187 -9.27 -11.11 23.39
CA TRP A 187 -9.29 -10.43 24.70
C TRP A 187 -10.70 -9.93 25.03
N GLU A 188 -11.03 -9.75 26.30
CA GLU A 188 -12.37 -9.29 26.71
C GLU A 188 -12.80 -7.98 26.02
N VAL A 189 -11.87 -7.06 25.77
CA VAL A 189 -12.14 -5.83 24.99
C VAL A 189 -12.66 -6.13 23.57
N ASP A 190 -12.25 -7.24 22.98
CA ASP A 190 -12.63 -7.69 21.64
C ASP A 190 -13.93 -8.52 21.63
N GLU A 191 -14.65 -8.72 22.74
CA GLU A 191 -15.83 -9.59 22.79
C GLU A 191 -16.88 -9.26 21.73
N ARG A 192 -17.11 -7.96 21.47
CA ARG A 192 -18.07 -7.52 20.47
C ARG A 192 -17.56 -7.71 19.04
N PRO A 193 -16.37 -7.21 18.64
CA PRO A 193 -15.75 -7.54 17.35
C PRO A 193 -15.65 -9.05 17.08
N ALA A 194 -15.19 -9.83 18.07
CA ALA A 194 -15.03 -11.27 17.96
C ALA A 194 -16.36 -11.99 17.69
N ARG A 195 -17.48 -11.47 18.21
CA ARG A 195 -18.81 -11.99 17.89
C ARG A 195 -19.19 -11.77 16.42
N TYR A 196 -18.90 -10.59 15.87
CA TYR A 196 -19.13 -10.32 14.45
C TYR A 196 -18.24 -11.19 13.57
N LEU A 197 -16.94 -11.26 13.89
CA LEU A 197 -15.99 -12.11 13.17
C LEU A 197 -16.40 -13.58 13.24
N ALA A 198 -16.87 -14.08 14.38
CA ALA A 198 -17.37 -15.45 14.50
C ALA A 198 -18.59 -15.73 13.59
N ASN A 199 -19.47 -14.75 13.41
CA ASN A 199 -20.59 -14.88 12.48
C ASN A 199 -20.14 -14.81 11.02
N ASP A 200 -19.20 -13.91 10.70
CA ASP A 200 -18.58 -13.82 9.38
C ASP A 200 -17.87 -15.13 9.02
N LEU A 201 -17.01 -15.66 9.91
CA LEU A 201 -16.32 -16.94 9.74
C LEU A 201 -17.30 -18.09 9.50
N ARG A 202 -18.43 -18.13 10.21
CA ARG A 202 -19.47 -19.15 9.99
C ARG A 202 -20.04 -19.05 8.58
N ALA A 203 -20.38 -17.83 8.14
CA ALA A 203 -20.93 -17.58 6.82
C ALA A 203 -19.91 -17.92 5.72
N TRP A 204 -18.65 -17.55 5.91
CA TRP A 204 -17.56 -17.83 4.97
C TRP A 204 -17.32 -19.33 4.82
N LEU A 205 -17.23 -20.08 5.94
CA LEU A 205 -17.10 -21.54 5.91
C LEU A 205 -18.27 -22.19 5.18
N ALA A 206 -19.51 -21.78 5.49
CA ALA A 206 -20.71 -22.31 4.82
C ALA A 206 -20.74 -22.01 3.31
N THR A 207 -20.18 -20.87 2.90
CA THR A 207 -20.15 -20.43 1.49
C THR A 207 -19.05 -21.13 0.70
N LEU A 208 -17.86 -21.29 1.29
CA LEU A 208 -16.67 -21.72 0.57
C LEU A 208 -16.38 -23.22 0.67
N MET A 209 -16.75 -23.90 1.77
CA MET A 209 -16.44 -25.32 1.91
C MET A 209 -17.09 -26.20 0.82
N PRO A 210 -18.40 -26.06 0.50
CA PRO A 210 -19.02 -26.89 -0.54
C PRO A 210 -18.38 -26.78 -1.93
N PRO A 211 -18.14 -25.59 -2.52
CA PRO A 211 -17.50 -25.50 -3.84
C PRO A 211 -16.05 -25.97 -3.84
N LEU A 212 -15.35 -25.91 -2.71
CA LEU A 212 -13.99 -26.45 -2.57
C LEU A 212 -13.96 -27.97 -2.36
N GLY A 213 -15.12 -28.64 -2.26
CA GLY A 213 -15.20 -30.08 -2.01
C GLY A 213 -14.79 -30.47 -0.58
N LEU A 214 -14.83 -29.54 0.37
CA LEU A 214 -14.48 -29.78 1.76
C LEU A 214 -15.73 -30.17 2.57
N GLU A 215 -15.72 -31.36 3.17
CA GLU A 215 -16.73 -31.75 4.17
C GLU A 215 -16.33 -31.32 5.59
N THR A 216 -15.02 -31.39 5.87
CA THR A 216 -14.42 -30.99 7.15
C THR A 216 -13.10 -30.27 6.88
N THR A 217 -12.62 -29.56 7.90
CA THR A 217 -11.37 -28.80 7.83
C THR A 217 -10.52 -29.11 9.05
N ALA A 218 -9.19 -29.04 8.89
CA ALA A 218 -8.28 -29.07 10.04
C ALA A 218 -8.65 -27.97 11.05
N PRO A 219 -8.31 -28.13 12.34
CA PRO A 219 -8.52 -27.08 13.31
C PRO A 219 -7.61 -25.88 13.02
N LEU A 220 -8.19 -24.67 13.00
CA LEU A 220 -7.45 -23.41 12.86
C LEU A 220 -7.66 -22.57 14.12
N THR A 221 -6.59 -22.11 14.75
CA THR A 221 -6.67 -21.11 15.83
C THR A 221 -6.42 -19.72 15.28
N ILE A 222 -7.40 -18.83 15.37
CA ILE A 222 -7.22 -17.39 15.08
C ILE A 222 -7.04 -16.68 16.42
N GLU A 223 -5.90 -16.05 16.63
CA GLU A 223 -5.56 -15.31 17.85
C GLU A 223 -5.56 -13.81 17.57
N LEU A 224 -6.55 -13.09 18.13
CA LEU A 224 -6.60 -11.63 18.13
C LEU A 224 -5.62 -11.14 19.20
N ARG A 225 -4.46 -10.65 18.77
CA ARG A 225 -3.39 -10.23 19.68
C ARG A 225 -3.21 -8.72 19.64
N PRO A 226 -2.96 -8.06 20.78
CA PRO A 226 -2.34 -6.74 20.73
C PRO A 226 -0.97 -6.88 20.05
N ASP A 227 -0.78 -6.26 18.90
CA ASP A 227 0.56 -5.98 18.38
C ASP A 227 0.76 -4.47 18.44
N PRO A 228 1.18 -3.94 19.61
CA PRO A 228 1.37 -2.51 19.78
C PRO A 228 2.51 -1.97 18.92
N LEU A 229 3.34 -2.84 18.33
CA LEU A 229 4.42 -2.44 17.43
C LEU A 229 4.00 -2.50 15.96
N GLY A 230 2.80 -3.00 15.67
CA GLY A 230 2.27 -3.17 14.32
C GLY A 230 3.25 -3.82 13.35
N THR A 231 4.20 -4.61 13.86
CA THR A 231 5.31 -5.11 13.07
C THR A 231 4.82 -6.03 11.95
N ARG A 232 3.69 -6.72 12.20
CA ARG A 232 2.98 -7.49 11.18
C ARG A 232 1.48 -7.44 11.47
N ALA A 233 0.67 -7.02 10.49
CA ALA A 233 -0.78 -7.06 10.59
C ALA A 233 -1.31 -8.49 10.87
N TYR A 234 -0.56 -9.50 10.43
CA TYR A 234 -0.85 -10.92 10.64
C TYR A 234 0.44 -11.74 10.69
N THR A 235 0.40 -12.91 11.32
CA THR A 235 1.49 -13.89 11.31
C THR A 235 0.92 -15.29 11.41
N TRP A 236 1.45 -16.20 10.59
CA TRP A 236 1.12 -17.62 10.65
C TRP A 236 2.18 -18.38 11.45
N THR A 237 1.79 -19.42 12.18
CA THR A 237 2.73 -20.44 12.65
C THR A 237 3.27 -21.27 11.48
N THR A 238 4.44 -21.89 11.65
CA THR A 238 5.09 -22.71 10.62
C THR A 238 4.20 -23.83 10.10
N ASP A 239 3.43 -24.46 10.99
CA ASP A 239 2.47 -25.53 10.67
C ASP A 239 1.11 -25.01 10.13
N ARG A 240 0.96 -23.69 10.00
CA ARG A 240 -0.28 -23.02 9.56
C ARG A 240 -1.53 -23.36 10.39
N SER A 241 -1.37 -23.93 11.59
CA SER A 241 -2.49 -24.23 12.49
C SER A 241 -2.98 -23.02 13.30
N ARG A 242 -2.18 -21.94 13.31
CA ARG A 242 -2.51 -20.69 14.00
C ARG A 242 -2.22 -19.47 13.15
N LEU A 243 -3.22 -18.59 13.09
CA LEU A 243 -3.15 -17.24 12.54
C LEU A 243 -3.24 -16.24 13.70
N THR A 244 -2.19 -15.47 13.92
CA THR A 244 -2.24 -14.30 14.79
C THR A 244 -2.56 -13.08 13.94
N ILE A 245 -3.55 -12.29 14.34
CA ILE A 245 -3.93 -11.04 13.68
C ILE A 245 -4.05 -9.94 14.74
N VAL A 246 -3.79 -8.69 14.35
CA VAL A 246 -3.96 -7.54 15.25
C VAL A 246 -5.39 -7.50 15.79
N SER A 247 -5.53 -7.23 17.09
CA SER A 247 -6.81 -7.02 17.75
C SER A 247 -7.63 -5.97 17.00
N PRO A 248 -8.88 -6.25 16.61
CA PRO A 248 -9.71 -5.29 15.90
C PRO A 248 -10.05 -4.07 16.75
N SER A 249 -10.01 -4.17 18.09
CA SER A 249 -10.22 -3.02 18.98
C SER A 249 -9.06 -2.00 18.94
N LEU A 250 -7.89 -2.38 18.40
CA LEU A 250 -6.78 -1.46 18.10
C LEU A 250 -6.92 -0.77 16.75
N LEU A 251 -7.96 -1.11 15.99
CA LEU A 251 -8.23 -0.59 14.66
C LEU A 251 -9.58 0.14 14.67
N PRO A 252 -9.85 0.96 13.65
CA PRO A 252 -11.17 1.56 13.48
C PRO A 252 -12.27 0.50 13.39
N LEU A 253 -13.29 0.65 14.24
CA LEU A 253 -14.50 -0.15 14.27
C LEU A 253 -15.66 0.70 13.73
N GLN A 254 -16.65 0.10 13.09
CA GLN A 254 -17.92 0.77 12.86
C GLN A 254 -18.57 1.13 14.22
N ARG A 255 -19.48 2.12 14.24
CA ARG A 255 -20.15 2.55 15.49
C ARG A 255 -20.89 1.43 16.22
N ASP A 256 -21.34 0.41 15.48
CA ASP A 256 -21.99 -0.79 16.01
C ASP A 256 -20.99 -1.86 16.51
N GLY A 257 -19.70 -1.54 16.58
CA GLY A 257 -18.60 -2.41 17.01
C GLY A 257 -18.18 -3.47 16.00
N ARG A 258 -18.68 -3.42 14.76
CA ARG A 258 -18.22 -4.29 13.68
C ARG A 258 -16.83 -3.85 13.20
N PRO A 259 -15.89 -4.76 12.93
CA PRO A 259 -14.61 -4.39 12.34
C PRO A 259 -14.78 -3.69 10.99
N ALA A 260 -13.90 -2.74 10.67
CA ALA A 260 -13.86 -2.10 9.36
C ALA A 260 -13.78 -3.12 8.22
N GLN A 261 -14.31 -2.77 7.05
CA GLN A 261 -14.36 -3.67 5.89
C GLN A 261 -12.97 -4.17 5.49
N VAL A 262 -11.96 -3.29 5.47
CA VAL A 262 -10.56 -3.65 5.17
C VAL A 262 -10.03 -4.73 6.11
N TYR A 263 -10.37 -4.68 7.40
CA TYR A 263 -9.98 -5.71 8.36
C TYR A 263 -10.66 -7.04 8.06
N ARG A 264 -11.98 -7.02 7.78
CA ARG A 264 -12.74 -8.22 7.40
C ARG A 264 -12.19 -8.83 6.13
N GLN A 265 -11.82 -8.02 5.13
CA GLN A 265 -11.19 -8.45 3.89
C GLN A 265 -9.84 -9.12 4.13
N ALA A 266 -8.97 -8.51 4.94
CA ALA A 266 -7.67 -9.10 5.29
C ALA A 266 -7.83 -10.46 5.99
N LEU A 267 -8.75 -10.56 6.95
CA LEU A 267 -9.04 -11.83 7.61
C LEU A 267 -9.63 -12.87 6.64
N ALA A 268 -10.59 -12.47 5.81
CA ALA A 268 -11.20 -13.33 4.80
C ALA A 268 -10.16 -13.86 3.81
N TYR A 269 -9.24 -13.02 3.35
CA TYR A 269 -8.13 -13.41 2.47
C TYR A 269 -7.31 -14.54 3.09
N HIS A 270 -6.93 -14.41 4.37
CA HIS A 270 -6.15 -15.43 5.07
C HIS A 270 -6.91 -16.73 5.33
N VAL A 271 -8.18 -16.63 5.76
CA VAL A 271 -9.01 -17.81 6.02
C VAL A 271 -9.33 -18.54 4.71
N THR A 272 -9.61 -17.81 3.64
CA THR A 272 -9.87 -18.36 2.31
C THR A 272 -8.63 -19.05 1.75
N GLY A 273 -7.46 -18.41 1.81
CA GLY A 273 -6.20 -19.04 1.40
C GLY A 273 -5.89 -20.31 2.20
N TRP A 274 -6.19 -20.32 3.51
CA TRP A 274 -6.07 -21.54 4.33
C TRP A 274 -7.04 -22.65 3.90
N LEU A 275 -8.31 -22.33 3.63
CA LEU A 275 -9.29 -23.30 3.12
C LEU A 275 -8.87 -23.89 1.77
N ILE A 276 -8.42 -23.04 0.84
CA ILE A 276 -7.91 -23.48 -0.46
C ILE A 276 -6.73 -24.43 -0.26
N ASN A 277 -5.74 -24.07 0.56
CA ASN A 277 -4.58 -24.92 0.82
C ASN A 277 -4.98 -26.29 1.40
N GLN A 278 -5.95 -26.32 2.33
CA GLN A 278 -6.49 -27.57 2.86
C GLN A 278 -7.17 -28.42 1.78
N ALA A 279 -7.95 -27.80 0.90
CA ALA A 279 -8.65 -28.50 -0.17
C ALA A 279 -7.71 -29.05 -1.26
N VAL A 280 -6.62 -28.31 -1.55
CA VAL A 280 -5.57 -28.75 -2.49
C VAL A 280 -4.62 -29.78 -1.86
N GLY A 281 -4.50 -29.80 -0.52
CA GLY A 281 -3.59 -30.70 0.20
C GLY A 281 -2.15 -30.18 0.33
N ILE A 282 -1.97 -28.85 0.37
CA ILE A 282 -0.67 -28.17 0.49
C ILE A 282 -0.56 -27.36 1.79
N ALA A 283 0.65 -27.07 2.27
CA ALA A 283 0.83 -26.20 3.43
C ALA A 283 0.77 -24.73 3.00
N THR A 284 1.40 -24.41 1.87
CA THR A 284 1.54 -23.05 1.35
C THR A 284 1.42 -23.03 -0.18
N PRO A 285 1.04 -21.91 -0.80
CA PRO A 285 1.00 -21.80 -2.27
C PRO A 285 2.38 -22.00 -2.91
N GLN A 286 3.46 -21.84 -2.14
CA GLN A 286 4.81 -22.12 -2.61
C GLN A 286 5.06 -23.60 -2.93
N ASP A 287 4.26 -24.50 -2.35
CA ASP A 287 4.33 -25.94 -2.59
C ASP A 287 3.74 -26.32 -3.97
N LEU A 288 2.98 -25.43 -4.60
CA LEU A 288 2.48 -25.60 -5.96
C LEU A 288 3.56 -25.33 -7.01
N ALA A 289 3.42 -26.00 -8.14
CA ALA A 289 4.18 -25.68 -9.34
C ALA A 289 3.98 -24.20 -9.71
N PRO A 290 5.04 -23.48 -10.14
CA PRO A 290 4.99 -22.03 -10.37
C PRO A 290 3.82 -21.57 -11.24
N GLU A 291 3.52 -22.26 -12.34
CA GLU A 291 2.40 -21.90 -13.23
C GLU A 291 1.02 -22.05 -12.57
N VAL A 292 0.85 -23.05 -11.70
CA VAL A 292 -0.41 -23.34 -11.01
C VAL A 292 -0.73 -22.29 -9.93
N ARG A 293 0.28 -21.54 -9.46
CA ARG A 293 0.09 -20.48 -8.46
C ARG A 293 -0.83 -19.35 -8.95
N GLY A 294 -0.81 -19.06 -10.25
CA GLY A 294 -1.77 -18.13 -10.86
C GLY A 294 -3.21 -18.55 -10.59
N LEU A 295 -3.54 -19.81 -10.88
CA LEU A 295 -4.85 -20.39 -10.61
C LEU A 295 -5.23 -20.37 -9.11
N TRP A 296 -4.27 -20.56 -8.21
CA TRP A 296 -4.50 -20.39 -6.78
C TRP A 296 -4.91 -18.95 -6.42
N GLY A 297 -4.29 -17.96 -7.07
CA GLY A 297 -4.63 -16.54 -6.92
C GLY A 297 -6.02 -16.21 -7.44
N ASP A 298 -6.35 -16.69 -8.64
CA ASP A 298 -7.67 -16.51 -9.25
C ASP A 298 -8.76 -17.18 -8.40
N LEU A 299 -8.50 -18.37 -7.85
CA LEU A 299 -9.41 -19.06 -6.92
C LEU A 299 -9.63 -18.26 -5.63
N LEU A 300 -8.57 -17.64 -5.09
CA LEU A 300 -8.67 -16.75 -3.93
C LEU A 300 -9.49 -15.50 -4.26
N ALA A 301 -9.28 -14.88 -5.42
CA ALA A 301 -10.04 -13.73 -5.87
C ALA A 301 -11.53 -14.07 -6.06
N TRP A 302 -11.81 -15.18 -6.75
CA TRP A 302 -13.15 -15.73 -6.94
C TRP A 302 -13.86 -15.99 -5.60
N ALA A 303 -13.18 -16.62 -4.66
CA ALA A 303 -13.72 -16.90 -3.34
C ALA A 303 -14.01 -15.61 -2.56
N MET A 304 -13.15 -14.60 -2.63
CA MET A 304 -13.40 -13.28 -2.02
C MET A 304 -14.66 -12.60 -2.60
N ILE A 305 -14.85 -12.63 -3.92
CA ILE A 305 -16.05 -12.11 -4.59
C ILE A 305 -17.31 -12.84 -4.12
N ARG A 306 -17.24 -14.17 -3.96
CA ARG A 306 -18.35 -14.98 -3.41
C ARG A 306 -18.73 -14.63 -1.97
N LEU A 307 -17.80 -14.03 -1.21
CA LEU A 307 -18.06 -13.52 0.15
C LEU A 307 -18.63 -12.09 0.16
N ASP A 308 -18.92 -11.50 -1.00
CA ASP A 308 -19.30 -10.08 -1.15
C ASP A 308 -18.20 -9.13 -0.62
N LEU A 309 -16.95 -9.49 -0.89
CA LEU A 309 -15.76 -8.74 -0.49
C LEU A 309 -14.92 -8.41 -1.72
N ASN A 310 -14.51 -7.14 -1.84
CA ASN A 310 -13.53 -6.78 -2.86
C ASN A 310 -12.21 -7.52 -2.58
N PRO A 311 -11.67 -8.29 -3.54
CA PRO A 311 -10.37 -8.90 -3.40
C PRO A 311 -9.30 -7.79 -3.30
N PRO A 312 -8.35 -7.86 -2.36
CA PRO A 312 -7.35 -6.80 -2.16
C PRO A 312 -6.42 -6.63 -3.37
N LEU A 313 -6.37 -7.65 -4.25
CA LEU A 313 -5.43 -7.79 -5.35
C LEU A 313 -6.09 -8.48 -6.55
N SER A 314 -7.36 -8.19 -6.87
CA SER A 314 -7.89 -8.58 -8.18
C SER A 314 -8.54 -7.38 -8.83
N THR A 315 -7.97 -6.98 -9.96
CA THR A 315 -8.49 -5.93 -10.82
C THR A 315 -9.19 -6.52 -12.04
N THR A 316 -9.11 -7.83 -12.28
CA THR A 316 -9.98 -8.52 -13.22
C THR A 316 -11.42 -8.37 -12.72
N ARG A 317 -12.31 -7.78 -13.55
CA ARG A 317 -13.73 -7.64 -13.19
C ARG A 317 -14.41 -9.00 -13.02
N GLU A 318 -13.83 -10.04 -13.60
CA GLU A 318 -14.35 -11.40 -13.59
C GLU A 318 -13.18 -12.40 -13.56
N PRO A 319 -12.96 -13.13 -12.45
CA PRO A 319 -11.97 -14.20 -12.35
C PRO A 319 -12.19 -15.27 -13.41
N VAL A 320 -11.11 -15.93 -13.86
CA VAL A 320 -11.18 -17.07 -14.79
C VAL A 320 -12.09 -18.16 -14.24
N LEU A 321 -12.05 -18.41 -12.93
CA LEU A 321 -12.91 -19.36 -12.26
C LEU A 321 -14.40 -19.04 -12.39
N GLU A 322 -14.81 -17.78 -12.50
CA GLU A 322 -16.23 -17.47 -12.68
C GLU A 322 -16.71 -17.94 -14.06
N GLN A 323 -15.88 -17.85 -15.11
CA GLN A 323 -16.19 -18.40 -16.43
C GLN A 323 -16.28 -19.94 -16.38
N VAL A 324 -15.40 -20.60 -15.60
CA VAL A 324 -15.47 -22.05 -15.38
C VAL A 324 -16.77 -22.43 -14.68
N VAL A 325 -17.17 -21.70 -13.65
CA VAL A 325 -18.42 -21.94 -12.92
C VAL A 325 -19.64 -21.72 -13.80
N GLN A 326 -19.64 -20.69 -14.65
CA GLN A 326 -20.72 -20.44 -15.62
C GLN A 326 -20.84 -21.58 -16.65
N ARG A 327 -19.71 -22.10 -17.15
CA ARG A 327 -19.68 -23.13 -18.20
C ARG A 327 -19.91 -24.55 -17.66
N HIS A 328 -19.38 -24.87 -16.48
CA HIS A 328 -19.32 -26.24 -15.94
C HIS A 328 -19.99 -26.42 -14.58
N GLY A 329 -20.57 -25.36 -14.01
CA GLY A 329 -21.22 -25.37 -12.72
C GLY A 329 -20.24 -25.32 -11.53
N LEU A 330 -20.79 -25.09 -10.34
CA LEU A 330 -20.01 -24.90 -9.12
C LEU A 330 -19.14 -26.11 -8.74
N GLY A 331 -19.59 -27.33 -9.07
CA GLY A 331 -18.83 -28.56 -8.80
C GLY A 331 -17.54 -28.71 -9.61
N ALA A 332 -17.32 -27.87 -10.63
CA ALA A 332 -16.06 -27.82 -11.37
C ALA A 332 -14.90 -27.26 -10.52
N VAL A 333 -15.19 -26.38 -9.57
CA VAL A 333 -14.19 -25.78 -8.67
C VAL A 333 -13.52 -26.85 -7.82
N ALA A 334 -14.31 -27.75 -7.21
CA ALA A 334 -13.76 -28.85 -6.41
C ALA A 334 -12.83 -29.76 -7.22
N ARG A 335 -13.17 -30.04 -8.49
CA ARG A 335 -12.32 -30.85 -9.37
C ARG A 335 -11.02 -30.15 -9.74
N LEU A 336 -11.07 -28.84 -10.02
CA LEU A 336 -9.85 -28.04 -10.25
C LEU A 336 -8.95 -28.04 -9.02
N VAL A 337 -9.52 -27.79 -7.84
CA VAL A 337 -8.80 -27.76 -6.56
C VAL A 337 -8.08 -29.08 -6.29
N GLN A 338 -8.73 -30.21 -6.53
CA GLN A 338 -8.11 -31.53 -6.38
C GLN A 338 -6.96 -31.75 -7.37
N ALA A 339 -7.12 -31.33 -8.63
CA ALA A 339 -6.10 -31.46 -9.67
C ALA A 339 -4.88 -30.54 -9.44
N MET A 340 -5.03 -29.42 -8.73
CA MET A 340 -3.92 -28.48 -8.48
C MET A 340 -2.76 -29.08 -7.68
N GLY A 341 -3.01 -30.07 -6.80
CA GLY A 341 -1.98 -30.59 -5.90
C GLY A 341 -0.85 -31.35 -6.58
N GLU A 342 -1.12 -31.96 -7.74
CA GLU A 342 -0.18 -32.83 -8.46
C GLU A 342 0.28 -32.26 -9.81
N ALA A 343 -0.51 -31.36 -10.41
CA ALA A 343 -0.23 -30.77 -11.71
C ALA A 343 1.01 -29.87 -11.71
N GLN A 344 1.73 -29.87 -12.83
CA GLN A 344 2.89 -29.00 -13.07
C GLN A 344 2.53 -27.74 -13.88
N THR A 345 1.43 -27.78 -14.62
CA THR A 345 0.94 -26.66 -15.44
C THR A 345 -0.54 -26.38 -15.22
N VAL A 346 -1.00 -25.18 -15.57
CA VAL A 346 -2.44 -24.84 -15.55
C VAL A 346 -3.23 -25.75 -16.50
N ILE A 347 -2.68 -26.06 -17.68
CA ILE A 347 -3.33 -26.94 -18.66
C ILE A 347 -3.57 -28.34 -18.07
N GLU A 348 -2.56 -28.91 -17.39
CA GLU A 348 -2.69 -30.21 -16.72
C GLU A 348 -3.78 -30.20 -15.64
N VAL A 349 -3.92 -29.10 -14.87
CA VAL A 349 -5.00 -28.97 -13.87
C VAL A 349 -6.37 -29.12 -14.55
N PHE A 350 -6.60 -28.42 -15.65
CA PHE A 350 -7.88 -28.47 -16.36
C PHE A 350 -8.15 -29.85 -16.97
N GLN A 351 -7.13 -30.48 -17.56
CA GLN A 351 -7.22 -31.82 -18.11
C GLN A 351 -7.55 -32.87 -17.02
N GLN A 352 -6.84 -32.84 -15.88
CA GLN A 352 -7.09 -33.73 -14.75
C GLN A 352 -8.48 -33.50 -14.11
N ALA A 353 -8.96 -32.25 -14.11
CA ALA A 353 -10.31 -31.91 -13.65
C ALA A 353 -11.42 -32.30 -14.64
N ASN A 354 -11.06 -32.90 -15.79
CA ASN A 354 -11.94 -33.21 -16.91
C ASN A 354 -12.72 -31.99 -17.41
N LEU A 355 -12.00 -30.88 -17.60
CA LEU A 355 -12.50 -29.62 -18.12
C LEU A 355 -11.80 -29.29 -19.44
N SER A 356 -12.45 -28.50 -20.29
CA SER A 356 -11.77 -27.91 -21.45
C SER A 356 -10.68 -26.96 -20.97
N GLU A 357 -9.56 -26.90 -21.70
CA GLU A 357 -8.52 -25.90 -21.46
C GLU A 357 -9.14 -24.49 -21.38
N PRO A 358 -8.60 -23.59 -20.53
CA PRO A 358 -9.06 -22.22 -20.49
C PRO A 358 -8.95 -21.58 -21.86
N ASP A 359 -9.90 -20.73 -22.21
CA ASP A 359 -9.80 -19.93 -23.42
C ASP A 359 -8.47 -19.10 -23.36
N PRO A 360 -7.76 -18.88 -24.48
CA PRO A 360 -6.40 -18.35 -24.45
C PRO A 360 -6.18 -17.10 -23.58
N PRO A 361 -7.04 -16.05 -23.63
CA PRO A 361 -6.89 -14.89 -22.76
C PRO A 361 -6.89 -15.23 -21.26
N ALA A 362 -7.72 -16.20 -20.85
CA ALA A 362 -7.81 -16.66 -19.47
C ALA A 362 -6.54 -17.41 -19.06
N LEU A 363 -6.02 -18.30 -19.92
CA LEU A 363 -4.77 -19.02 -19.68
C LEU A 363 -3.60 -18.04 -19.45
N PHE A 364 -3.42 -17.07 -20.34
CA PHE A 364 -2.31 -16.12 -20.21
C PHE A 364 -2.49 -15.13 -19.06
N THR A 365 -3.72 -14.79 -18.68
CA THR A 365 -4.01 -14.07 -17.43
C THR A 365 -3.46 -14.84 -16.22
N LEU A 366 -3.73 -16.14 -16.14
CA LEU A 366 -3.25 -16.97 -15.03
C LEU A 366 -1.72 -17.06 -14.99
N LEU A 367 -1.04 -17.15 -16.15
CA LEU A 367 0.43 -17.17 -16.20
C LEU A 367 1.04 -15.82 -15.74
N LEU A 368 0.41 -14.71 -16.11
CA LEU A 368 0.77 -13.37 -15.66
C LEU A 368 0.57 -13.21 -14.15
N GLU A 369 -0.52 -13.72 -13.60
CA GLU A 369 -0.72 -13.74 -12.15
C GLU A 369 0.31 -14.62 -11.42
N ALA A 370 0.68 -15.77 -11.98
CA ALA A 370 1.73 -16.63 -11.44
C ALA A 370 3.07 -15.89 -11.34
N GLN A 371 3.43 -15.13 -12.38
CA GLN A 371 4.63 -14.29 -12.38
C GLN A 371 4.57 -13.21 -11.29
N GLN A 372 3.45 -12.49 -11.18
CA GLN A 372 3.26 -11.46 -10.16
C GLN A 372 3.36 -12.01 -8.75
N GLN A 373 2.77 -13.18 -8.49
CA GLN A 373 2.87 -13.81 -7.18
C GLN A 373 4.31 -14.19 -6.84
N ALA A 374 5.09 -14.71 -7.80
CA ALA A 374 6.49 -15.02 -7.57
C ALA A 374 7.30 -13.75 -7.20
N ILE A 375 7.03 -12.62 -7.85
CA ILE A 375 7.63 -11.31 -7.55
C ILE A 375 7.20 -10.82 -6.17
N ALA A 376 5.90 -10.77 -5.88
CA ALA A 376 5.34 -10.28 -4.62
C ALA A 376 5.82 -11.08 -3.40
N GLN A 377 6.10 -12.37 -3.58
CA GLN A 377 6.60 -13.26 -2.53
C GLN A 377 8.13 -13.28 -2.42
N GLY A 378 8.86 -12.64 -3.35
CA GLY A 378 10.31 -12.76 -3.43
C GLY A 378 10.80 -14.18 -3.78
N ASP A 379 9.96 -15.03 -4.37
CA ASP A 379 10.32 -16.38 -4.82
C ASP A 379 11.02 -16.38 -6.18
N ARG A 380 12.34 -16.14 -6.13
CA ARG A 380 13.20 -16.10 -7.33
C ARG A 380 13.23 -17.41 -8.09
N LYS A 381 13.05 -18.54 -7.39
CA LYS A 381 13.07 -19.88 -8.01
C LYS A 381 11.82 -20.06 -8.86
N ALA A 382 10.65 -19.74 -8.33
CA ALA A 382 9.40 -19.80 -9.08
C ALA A 382 9.41 -18.84 -10.27
N TYR A 383 9.87 -17.60 -10.09
CA TYR A 383 9.96 -16.64 -11.19
C TYR A 383 10.86 -17.15 -12.33
N ARG A 384 12.04 -17.70 -12.01
CA ARG A 384 12.95 -18.29 -13.02
C ARG A 384 12.34 -19.50 -13.73
N ALA A 385 11.52 -20.30 -13.05
CA ALA A 385 10.88 -21.48 -13.62
C ALA A 385 9.73 -21.15 -14.59
N LEU A 386 9.28 -19.89 -14.60
CA LEU A 386 8.34 -19.36 -15.59
C LEU A 386 9.06 -18.81 -16.83
N LEU A 387 10.37 -18.60 -16.77
CA LEU A 387 11.15 -18.11 -17.92
C LEU A 387 11.53 -19.26 -18.85
N ASP A 388 11.40 -19.02 -20.14
CA ASP A 388 11.81 -19.93 -21.20
C ASP A 388 13.34 -20.13 -21.12
N PRO A 389 13.82 -21.37 -20.94
CA PRO A 389 15.24 -21.64 -20.89
C PRO A 389 15.95 -21.36 -22.23
N GLU A 390 15.23 -21.37 -23.35
CA GLU A 390 15.75 -21.13 -24.70
C GLU A 390 15.67 -19.66 -25.13
N ALA A 391 15.08 -18.78 -24.31
CA ALA A 391 15.05 -17.35 -24.56
C ALA A 391 16.46 -16.74 -24.59
N ASP A 392 16.59 -15.57 -25.24
CA ASP A 392 17.84 -14.83 -25.29
C ASP A 392 18.49 -14.67 -23.89
N ALA A 393 19.78 -14.99 -23.81
CA ALA A 393 20.49 -15.06 -22.54
C ALA A 393 20.60 -13.69 -21.85
N THR A 394 20.73 -12.60 -22.62
CA THR A 394 20.78 -11.23 -22.11
C THR A 394 19.43 -10.84 -21.53
N TRP A 395 18.36 -11.07 -22.29
CA TRP A 395 16.99 -10.84 -21.84
C TRP A 395 16.68 -11.62 -20.54
N ARG A 396 17.07 -12.90 -20.47
CA ARG A 396 16.89 -13.72 -19.25
C ARG A 396 17.67 -13.17 -18.06
N ALA A 397 18.91 -12.75 -18.27
CA ALA A 397 19.72 -12.13 -17.23
C ALA A 397 19.07 -10.84 -16.71
N ASP A 398 18.50 -10.02 -17.61
CA ASP A 398 17.79 -8.79 -17.28
C ASP A 398 16.50 -9.06 -16.50
N GLN A 399 15.70 -10.07 -16.89
CA GLN A 399 14.52 -10.50 -16.11
C GLN A 399 14.93 -10.91 -14.68
N VAL A 400 15.97 -11.72 -14.56
CA VAL A 400 16.47 -12.24 -13.28
C VAL A 400 17.14 -11.18 -12.40
N SER A 401 17.77 -10.17 -13.01
CA SER A 401 18.32 -8.98 -12.34
C SER A 401 17.19 -8.07 -11.85
N SER A 402 16.18 -7.87 -12.69
CA SER A 402 14.99 -7.08 -12.36
C SER A 402 14.19 -7.70 -11.21
N PHE A 403 14.19 -9.03 -11.07
CA PHE A 403 13.60 -9.69 -9.91
C PHE A 403 14.22 -9.26 -8.58
N THR A 404 15.55 -9.12 -8.49
CA THR A 404 16.28 -8.89 -7.22
C THR A 404 16.11 -7.51 -6.60
N TRP A 405 15.46 -6.59 -7.31
CA TRP A 405 15.22 -5.21 -6.86
C TRP A 405 13.83 -5.03 -6.19
N THR A 406 13.21 -6.11 -5.70
CA THR A 406 11.86 -6.16 -5.10
C THR A 406 11.78 -5.65 -3.63
N PRO A 407 10.57 -5.37 -3.07
CA PRO A 407 10.24 -4.26 -2.17
C PRO A 407 10.92 -4.10 -0.81
N GLY A 408 11.81 -5.00 -0.40
CA GLY A 408 12.56 -4.83 0.86
C GLY A 408 13.39 -3.54 0.89
N SER A 409 13.71 -2.97 -0.27
CA SER A 409 14.34 -1.66 -0.43
C SER A 409 13.40 -0.54 -0.88
N LEU A 410 12.11 -0.81 -1.17
CA LEU A 410 11.15 0.19 -1.70
C LEU A 410 10.23 0.78 -0.62
N THR A 411 10.18 0.22 0.60
CA THR A 411 9.51 0.91 1.72
C THR A 411 10.21 2.21 2.13
N ASP A 412 11.44 2.45 1.66
CA ASP A 412 12.23 3.67 1.92
C ASP A 412 12.42 4.56 0.67
N VAL A 413 11.73 4.27 -0.45
CA VAL A 413 12.01 4.93 -1.74
C VAL A 413 10.74 5.50 -2.37
N THR A 414 10.37 6.70 -1.93
CA THR A 414 9.39 7.60 -2.55
C THR A 414 10.04 8.57 -3.58
N GLY A 415 9.28 9.43 -4.24
CA GLY A 415 9.78 10.67 -4.87
C GLY A 415 10.59 10.57 -6.16
N LEU A 416 11.89 10.21 -6.10
CA LEU A 416 12.82 10.55 -7.20
C LEU A 416 13.77 9.44 -7.62
N ASN A 417 14.10 8.51 -6.72
CA ASN A 417 14.32 7.16 -7.21
C ASN A 417 13.01 6.55 -7.71
N ALA A 418 11.82 7.05 -7.34
CA ALA A 418 10.53 6.78 -8.00
C ALA A 418 10.45 7.33 -9.44
N TYR A 419 11.32 8.29 -9.80
CA TYR A 419 11.43 8.86 -11.14
C TYR A 419 12.25 7.94 -12.06
N PHE A 420 13.41 7.45 -11.59
CA PHE A 420 14.14 6.35 -12.26
C PHE A 420 13.48 4.98 -12.09
N SER A 421 12.69 4.84 -11.03
CA SER A 421 11.78 3.74 -10.81
C SER A 421 10.36 4.05 -11.21
N GLU A 422 10.09 4.91 -12.18
CA GLU A 422 8.83 4.76 -12.88
C GLU A 422 8.94 3.48 -13.67
N ALA A 423 9.98 3.37 -14.52
CA ALA A 423 10.39 2.10 -15.13
C ALA A 423 10.53 0.98 -14.10
N ALA A 424 10.81 1.27 -12.82
CA ALA A 424 10.97 0.29 -11.75
C ALA A 424 9.71 -0.02 -10.89
N ILE A 425 8.80 0.90 -10.68
CA ILE A 425 7.43 0.69 -10.20
C ILE A 425 6.67 -0.09 -11.30
N TYR A 426 6.93 0.23 -12.58
CA TYR A 426 6.58 -0.57 -13.78
C TYR A 426 7.39 -1.90 -13.87
N ARG A 427 8.64 -1.98 -13.35
CA ARG A 427 9.50 -3.21 -13.30
C ARG A 427 9.11 -4.18 -12.19
N TYR A 428 8.52 -3.69 -11.09
CA TYR A 428 8.38 -4.45 -9.83
C TYR A 428 6.93 -4.71 -9.42
N ASN A 429 5.97 -4.09 -10.12
CA ASN A 429 4.59 -4.54 -10.16
C ASN A 429 4.15 -4.74 -11.62
N PRO A 430 4.81 -5.65 -12.40
CA PRO A 430 4.75 -5.62 -13.85
C PRO A 430 3.36 -5.71 -14.48
N LEU A 431 2.35 -6.08 -13.70
CA LEU A 431 0.93 -5.99 -13.99
C LEU A 431 0.24 -5.98 -12.62
N SER A 432 -0.39 -4.89 -12.19
CA SER A 432 -1.34 -4.96 -11.06
C SER A 432 -2.65 -5.64 -11.51
N HIS A 433 -2.47 -6.87 -12.03
CA HIS A 433 -3.37 -7.78 -12.72
C HIS A 433 -3.71 -7.35 -14.17
N PRO A 434 -3.38 -8.17 -15.17
CA PRO A 434 -3.63 -7.85 -16.58
C PRO A 434 -5.13 -7.72 -16.85
N ARG A 435 -5.51 -6.66 -17.54
CA ARG A 435 -6.85 -6.45 -18.10
C ARG A 435 -6.78 -6.48 -19.61
N GLY A 436 -7.93 -6.70 -20.26
CA GLY A 436 -8.05 -6.56 -21.71
C GLY A 436 -7.12 -7.48 -22.49
N VAL A 437 -6.87 -8.70 -22.00
CA VAL A 437 -5.88 -9.58 -22.61
C VAL A 437 -6.30 -10.01 -24.01
N THR A 438 -5.58 -9.57 -25.04
CA THR A 438 -5.70 -10.11 -26.40
C THR A 438 -4.52 -11.03 -26.67
N VAL A 439 -4.78 -12.12 -27.41
CA VAL A 439 -3.79 -13.17 -27.66
C VAL A 439 -3.71 -13.44 -29.15
N THR A 440 -2.52 -13.24 -29.71
CA THR A 440 -2.20 -13.60 -31.09
C THR A 440 -1.25 -14.80 -31.10
N PHE A 441 -1.69 -15.92 -31.69
CA PHE A 441 -0.86 -17.12 -31.79
C PHE A 441 -0.01 -17.12 -33.06
N GLN A 442 1.23 -17.57 -32.90
CA GLN A 442 2.17 -17.85 -33.98
C GLN A 442 2.82 -19.22 -33.76
N ARG A 443 2.16 -20.30 -34.21
CA ARG A 443 2.61 -21.69 -34.02
C ARG A 443 2.82 -22.03 -32.54
N ASP A 444 4.07 -22.11 -32.11
CA ASP A 444 4.55 -22.37 -30.74
C ASP A 444 4.75 -21.08 -29.94
N ARG A 445 4.40 -19.92 -30.48
CA ARG A 445 4.51 -18.62 -29.79
C ARG A 445 3.14 -17.98 -29.58
N ALA A 446 3.05 -17.15 -28.56
CA ALA A 446 1.90 -16.29 -28.32
C ALA A 446 2.36 -14.88 -27.96
N TRP A 447 1.69 -13.89 -28.55
CA TRP A 447 1.83 -12.49 -28.23
C TRP A 447 0.62 -12.09 -27.41
N VAL A 448 0.88 -11.60 -26.20
CA VAL A 448 -0.14 -11.32 -25.19
C VAL A 448 -0.11 -9.83 -24.91
N GLU A 449 -1.08 -9.12 -25.47
CA GLU A 449 -1.33 -7.72 -25.18
C GLU A 449 -2.12 -7.64 -23.87
N ALA A 450 -1.57 -6.99 -22.86
CA ALA A 450 -2.17 -6.84 -21.55
C ALA A 450 -2.18 -5.35 -21.14
N GLU A 451 -3.34 -4.87 -20.72
CA GLU A 451 -3.48 -3.59 -20.03
C GLU A 451 -3.12 -3.79 -18.56
N GLY A 452 -2.41 -2.85 -17.93
CA GLY A 452 -2.24 -2.96 -16.49
C GLY A 452 -1.27 -1.99 -15.86
N MET A 453 -1.74 -0.79 -15.53
CA MET A 453 -1.53 -0.06 -14.26
C MET A 453 -2.41 1.20 -14.23
N PRO A 454 -2.73 1.79 -13.06
CA PRO A 454 -3.46 3.06 -12.96
C PRO A 454 -2.77 4.24 -13.66
N LEU A 455 -1.48 4.11 -13.97
CA LEU A 455 -0.62 5.12 -14.59
C LEU A 455 -0.14 4.73 -15.99
N ALA A 456 -0.23 3.45 -16.38
CA ALA A 456 0.05 3.04 -17.75
C ALA A 456 -1.16 3.40 -18.61
N SER A 457 -1.00 4.39 -19.49
CA SER A 457 -2.02 4.78 -20.46
C SER A 457 -2.11 3.80 -21.64
N GLN A 458 -1.21 2.81 -21.74
CA GLN A 458 -1.04 1.97 -22.92
C GLN A 458 -1.02 0.47 -22.61
N THR A 459 -1.32 -0.31 -23.65
CA THR A 459 -1.25 -1.77 -23.66
C THR A 459 0.21 -2.23 -23.79
N ARG A 460 0.59 -3.25 -23.02
CA ARG A 460 1.93 -3.86 -23.07
C ARG A 460 1.86 -5.22 -23.73
N VAL A 461 2.87 -5.58 -24.52
CA VAL A 461 2.98 -6.92 -25.13
C VAL A 461 3.99 -7.79 -24.40
N VAL A 462 3.55 -9.00 -24.07
CA VAL A 462 4.33 -10.05 -23.42
C VAL A 462 4.38 -11.27 -24.32
N PHE A 463 5.52 -11.95 -24.36
CA PHE A 463 5.79 -13.04 -25.28
C PHE A 463 5.88 -14.35 -24.54
N PHE A 464 5.24 -15.37 -25.09
CA PHE A 464 5.29 -16.73 -24.59
C PHE A 464 5.72 -17.69 -25.69
N HIS A 465 6.50 -18.69 -25.29
CA HIS A 465 6.92 -19.82 -26.13
C HIS A 465 6.41 -21.12 -25.50
N ARG A 466 5.90 -22.02 -26.35
CA ARG A 466 5.37 -23.32 -25.96
C ARG A 466 6.46 -24.38 -26.05
N ALA A 467 7.05 -24.73 -24.92
CA ALA A 467 8.08 -25.76 -24.80
C ALA A 467 7.59 -26.89 -23.89
N ASP A 468 7.73 -28.15 -24.33
CA ASP A 468 7.33 -29.35 -23.57
C ASP A 468 5.89 -29.29 -23.03
N GLY A 469 4.98 -28.73 -23.82
CA GLY A 469 3.56 -28.58 -23.43
C GLY A 469 3.27 -27.43 -22.47
N ARG A 470 4.29 -26.67 -22.04
CA ARG A 470 4.20 -25.53 -21.13
C ARG A 470 4.30 -24.22 -21.89
N TRP A 471 3.67 -23.16 -21.38
CA TRP A 471 3.84 -21.80 -21.90
C TRP A 471 4.79 -21.02 -20.99
N LEU A 472 5.93 -20.63 -21.53
CA LEU A 472 7.01 -19.98 -20.79
C LEU A 472 7.23 -18.56 -21.31
N TYR A 473 7.57 -17.64 -20.41
CA TYR A 473 7.92 -16.27 -20.77
C TYR A 473 9.21 -16.25 -21.57
N THR A 474 9.17 -15.69 -22.78
CA THR A 474 10.32 -15.68 -23.68
C THR A 474 10.71 -14.26 -24.09
N SER A 475 11.87 -14.13 -24.73
CA SER A 475 12.35 -12.85 -25.28
C SER A 475 11.41 -12.34 -26.39
N PRO A 476 11.28 -11.01 -26.58
CA PRO A 476 10.40 -10.43 -27.60
C PRO A 476 10.63 -11.02 -28.98
N ASP A 477 9.53 -11.24 -29.71
CA ASP A 477 9.58 -11.74 -31.07
C ASP A 477 9.89 -10.59 -32.05
N PRO A 478 11.02 -10.62 -32.79
CA PRO A 478 11.35 -9.57 -33.75
C PRO A 478 10.27 -9.38 -34.83
N SER A 479 9.50 -10.43 -35.14
CA SER A 479 8.43 -10.35 -36.14
C SER A 479 7.19 -9.59 -35.66
N TYR A 480 6.97 -9.47 -34.34
CA TYR A 480 5.94 -8.59 -33.77
C TYR A 480 6.30 -7.13 -33.97
N LEU A 481 7.56 -6.80 -33.67
CA LEU A 481 8.08 -5.43 -33.71
C LEU A 481 8.17 -4.89 -35.15
N GLY A 482 8.33 -5.77 -36.13
CA GLY A 482 8.48 -5.40 -37.53
C GLY A 482 9.88 -4.85 -37.85
N GLY A 483 9.99 -4.14 -38.97
CA GLY A 483 11.27 -3.58 -39.41
C GLY A 483 11.71 -2.39 -38.55
N LEU A 484 13.02 -2.23 -38.35
CA LEU A 484 13.57 -1.00 -37.77
C LEU A 484 13.33 0.16 -38.75
N ARG A 485 12.76 1.25 -38.24
CA ARG A 485 12.49 2.49 -38.93
C ARG A 485 13.34 3.61 -38.33
N GLU A 486 13.55 4.65 -39.11
CA GLU A 486 14.32 5.82 -38.70
C GLU A 486 13.53 7.08 -39.05
N VAL A 487 13.40 7.99 -38.10
CA VAL A 487 12.86 9.34 -38.29
C VAL A 487 13.91 10.35 -37.87
N LYS A 488 14.15 11.36 -38.70
CA LYS A 488 15.14 12.42 -38.46
C LYS A 488 14.44 13.74 -38.20
N ALA A 489 14.85 14.39 -37.13
CA ALA A 489 14.60 15.79 -36.81
C ALA A 489 15.96 16.53 -36.73
N PRO A 490 16.00 17.87 -36.63
CA PRO A 490 17.27 18.63 -36.67
C PRO A 490 18.36 18.13 -35.72
N TYR A 491 17.99 17.75 -34.49
CA TYR A 491 18.95 17.30 -33.47
C TYR A 491 18.72 15.87 -32.97
N ILE A 492 17.71 15.17 -33.50
CA ILE A 492 17.32 13.83 -33.05
C ILE A 492 17.27 12.89 -34.24
N VAL A 493 17.93 11.74 -34.12
CA VAL A 493 17.70 10.57 -34.98
C VAL A 493 17.02 9.52 -34.12
N LEU A 494 15.75 9.25 -34.39
CA LEU A 494 14.96 8.29 -33.63
C LEU A 494 14.86 6.99 -34.43
N GLN A 495 15.45 5.92 -33.90
CA GLN A 495 15.37 4.56 -34.43
C GLN A 495 14.37 3.77 -33.60
N TYR A 496 13.30 3.29 -34.23
CA TYR A 496 12.20 2.61 -33.56
C TYR A 496 11.68 1.44 -34.41
N TYR A 497 10.96 0.52 -33.78
CA TYR A 497 10.33 -0.60 -34.48
C TYR A 497 8.99 -0.19 -35.07
N GLU A 498 8.57 -0.81 -36.18
CA GLU A 498 7.29 -0.50 -36.83
C GLU A 498 6.08 -0.58 -35.89
N ALA A 499 6.08 -1.51 -34.93
CA ALA A 499 5.05 -1.61 -33.89
C ALA A 499 4.92 -0.35 -33.01
N ASP A 500 5.98 0.44 -32.88
CA ASP A 500 6.02 1.66 -32.06
C ASP A 500 5.72 2.94 -32.87
N ALA A 501 5.40 2.83 -34.16
CA ALA A 501 5.30 3.99 -35.06
C ALA A 501 4.30 5.05 -34.58
N ASP A 502 3.13 4.63 -34.07
CA ASP A 502 2.07 5.54 -33.63
C ASP A 502 2.51 6.45 -32.48
N VAL A 503 3.40 5.96 -31.62
CA VAL A 503 3.95 6.71 -30.48
C VAL A 503 5.20 7.50 -30.89
N MET A 504 6.03 6.94 -31.77
CA MET A 504 7.38 7.45 -32.02
C MET A 504 7.48 8.47 -33.16
N VAL A 505 6.64 8.40 -34.20
CA VAL A 505 6.77 9.25 -35.40
C VAL A 505 6.65 10.75 -35.07
N GLY A 506 5.73 11.12 -34.16
CA GLY A 506 5.56 12.51 -33.72
C GLY A 506 6.61 12.97 -32.70
N LEU A 507 7.25 12.02 -32.03
CA LEU A 507 8.09 12.29 -30.87
C LEU A 507 9.45 12.89 -31.24
N ALA A 508 10.04 12.50 -32.37
CA ALA A 508 11.34 13.01 -32.80
C ALA A 508 11.39 14.55 -32.90
N SER A 509 10.35 15.17 -33.46
CA SER A 509 10.25 16.63 -33.57
C SER A 509 10.12 17.29 -32.20
N ARG A 510 9.29 16.72 -31.31
CA ARG A 510 9.12 17.22 -29.93
C ARG A 510 10.43 17.14 -29.14
N LEU A 511 11.09 15.99 -29.18
CA LEU A 511 12.39 15.79 -28.53
C LEU A 511 13.48 16.71 -29.09
N SER A 512 13.43 17.05 -30.37
CA SER A 512 14.33 18.04 -30.95
C SER A 512 14.10 19.45 -30.39
N THR A 513 12.84 19.82 -30.12
CA THR A 513 12.48 21.07 -29.44
C THR A 513 12.92 21.03 -27.97
N VAL A 514 12.68 19.92 -27.26
CA VAL A 514 13.13 19.70 -25.88
C VAL A 514 14.66 19.86 -25.77
N LEU A 515 15.42 19.18 -26.64
CA LEU A 515 16.88 19.25 -26.64
C LEU A 515 17.39 20.66 -26.93
N GLN A 516 16.76 21.38 -27.86
CA GLN A 516 17.10 22.77 -28.14
C GLN A 516 16.83 23.66 -26.92
N GLN A 517 15.62 23.58 -26.35
CA GLN A 517 15.21 24.41 -25.23
C GLN A 517 16.08 24.14 -23.99
N ALA A 518 16.32 22.88 -23.64
CA ALA A 518 17.21 22.51 -22.53
C ALA A 518 18.65 23.03 -22.74
N THR A 519 19.14 23.03 -23.99
CA THR A 519 20.47 23.58 -24.31
C THR A 519 20.51 25.10 -24.10
N GLU A 520 19.45 25.80 -24.51
CA GLU A 520 19.32 27.26 -24.30
C GLU A 520 19.18 27.61 -22.82
N ASP A 521 18.34 26.89 -22.07
CA ASP A 521 18.08 27.13 -20.64
C ASP A 521 19.30 26.80 -19.77
N PHE A 522 20.09 25.79 -20.15
CA PHE A 522 21.37 25.48 -19.50
C PHE A 522 22.54 26.38 -19.98
N GLY A 523 22.27 27.38 -20.83
CA GLY A 523 23.23 28.39 -21.25
C GLY A 523 24.34 27.86 -22.16
N LEU A 524 24.09 26.75 -22.87
CA LEU A 524 25.01 26.22 -23.87
C LEU A 524 24.81 26.94 -25.22
N SER A 525 25.90 27.07 -25.98
CA SER A 525 25.82 27.59 -27.35
C SER A 525 24.97 26.66 -28.23
N PRO A 526 24.17 27.16 -29.18
CA PRO A 526 23.49 26.32 -30.17
C PRO A 526 24.45 25.42 -30.96
N THR A 527 25.72 25.80 -31.07
CA THR A 527 26.77 24.96 -31.71
C THR A 527 27.16 23.73 -30.87
N ALA A 528 26.76 23.67 -29.60
CA ALA A 528 26.94 22.51 -28.73
C ALA A 528 25.86 21.44 -28.96
N LEU A 529 24.80 21.76 -29.73
CA LEU A 529 23.81 20.78 -30.17
C LEU A 529 24.48 19.80 -31.12
N THR A 530 24.63 18.57 -30.66
CA THR A 530 24.98 17.45 -31.52
C THR A 530 23.75 16.58 -31.74
N THR A 531 23.70 15.94 -32.90
CA THR A 531 22.65 14.96 -33.18
C THR A 531 22.72 13.82 -32.16
N VAL A 532 21.62 13.59 -31.44
CA VAL A 532 21.48 12.46 -30.52
C VAL A 532 20.72 11.34 -31.23
N THR A 533 21.34 10.16 -31.29
CA THR A 533 20.65 8.96 -31.76
C THR A 533 19.93 8.32 -30.58
N ILE A 534 18.63 8.10 -30.73
CA ILE A 534 17.79 7.42 -29.75
C ILE A 534 17.37 6.09 -30.37
N GLY A 535 17.88 4.99 -29.82
CA GLY A 535 17.58 3.64 -30.29
C GLY A 535 16.55 2.94 -29.41
N VAL A 536 15.54 2.34 -30.02
CA VAL A 536 14.65 1.42 -29.32
C VAL A 536 15.27 0.03 -29.23
N GLN A 537 15.31 -0.54 -28.03
CA GLN A 537 15.80 -1.89 -27.78
C GLN A 537 14.68 -2.83 -27.31
N THR A 538 14.90 -4.12 -27.53
CA THR A 538 13.97 -5.21 -27.17
C THR A 538 14.24 -5.75 -25.76
N THR A 539 15.45 -5.56 -25.25
CA THR A 539 15.81 -5.88 -23.88
C THR A 539 15.47 -4.72 -22.96
N TRP A 540 15.00 -5.06 -21.76
CA TRP A 540 14.71 -4.07 -20.74
C TRP A 540 16.01 -3.53 -20.18
N GLY A 541 16.26 -2.25 -20.44
CA GLY A 541 17.43 -1.57 -19.96
C GLY A 541 17.31 -0.09 -20.24
N TRP A 542 17.88 0.71 -19.35
CA TRP A 542 18.27 2.05 -19.67
C TRP A 542 19.79 2.00 -19.81
N SER A 543 20.30 2.15 -21.02
CA SER A 543 21.73 2.44 -21.13
C SER A 543 21.91 3.82 -20.51
N SER A 544 22.80 3.96 -19.53
CA SER A 544 23.25 5.29 -19.13
C SER A 544 23.59 6.07 -20.41
N PRO A 545 23.24 7.36 -20.49
CA PRO A 545 23.58 8.18 -21.64
C PRO A 545 25.08 8.04 -21.86
N ASN A 546 25.47 7.33 -22.91
CA ASN A 546 26.84 7.35 -23.36
C ASN A 546 26.94 8.50 -24.36
N SER A 547 28.17 8.81 -24.78
CA SER A 547 28.40 9.81 -25.82
C SER A 547 27.76 9.44 -27.17
N GLU A 548 27.38 8.17 -27.36
CA GLU A 548 26.91 7.62 -28.63
C GLU A 548 25.39 7.67 -28.83
N GLY A 549 24.59 7.81 -27.76
CA GLY A 549 23.14 7.93 -27.87
C GLY A 549 22.36 7.64 -26.58
N LEU A 550 21.04 7.62 -26.70
CA LEU A 550 20.12 7.11 -25.68
C LEU A 550 19.51 5.80 -26.18
N SER A 551 19.32 4.82 -25.31
CA SER A 551 18.50 3.65 -25.64
C SER A 551 17.27 3.61 -24.75
N TYR A 552 16.15 3.20 -25.33
CA TYR A 552 14.87 3.09 -24.65
C TYR A 552 14.21 1.76 -24.97
N THR A 553 13.51 1.17 -24.00
CA THR A 553 12.76 -0.07 -24.25
C THR A 553 11.56 0.24 -25.12
N SER A 554 11.26 -0.57 -26.13
CA SER A 554 10.10 -0.37 -27.01
C SER A 554 8.82 -0.03 -26.21
N PRO A 555 8.13 1.08 -26.51
CA PRO A 555 6.85 1.44 -25.90
C PRO A 555 5.83 0.29 -25.91
N SER A 556 5.74 -0.46 -27.01
CA SER A 556 4.86 -1.64 -27.09
C SER A 556 5.26 -2.75 -26.10
N LEU A 557 6.54 -2.86 -25.75
CA LEU A 557 7.04 -3.83 -24.78
C LEU A 557 6.96 -3.33 -23.34
N SER A 558 7.00 -2.01 -23.13
CA SER A 558 6.97 -1.38 -21.81
C SER A 558 5.57 -1.02 -21.33
N GLY A 559 4.67 -0.67 -22.25
CA GLY A 559 3.36 -0.06 -21.95
C GLY A 559 3.48 1.35 -21.36
N VAL A 560 4.66 1.99 -21.48
CA VAL A 560 4.97 3.30 -20.90
C VAL A 560 5.16 4.30 -22.02
N ASP A 561 4.59 5.49 -21.85
CA ASP A 561 4.84 6.62 -22.76
C ASP A 561 6.33 6.99 -22.73
N PRO A 562 7.05 6.89 -23.87
CA PRO A 562 8.47 7.21 -23.94
C PRO A 562 8.78 8.68 -23.74
N GLU A 563 7.83 9.60 -23.95
CA GLU A 563 8.07 11.05 -24.01
C GLU A 563 8.73 11.56 -22.72
N MET A 564 8.22 11.16 -21.57
CA MET A 564 8.73 11.59 -20.27
C MET A 564 10.16 11.08 -20.03
N SER A 565 10.38 9.77 -20.20
CA SER A 565 11.69 9.15 -19.97
C SER A 565 12.76 9.66 -20.94
N LEU A 566 12.40 9.86 -22.21
CA LEU A 566 13.32 10.39 -23.22
C LEU A 566 13.62 11.87 -23.00
N THR A 567 12.62 12.68 -22.62
CA THR A 567 12.82 14.10 -22.28
C THR A 567 13.80 14.22 -21.13
N TYR A 568 13.58 13.47 -20.04
CA TYR A 568 14.51 13.47 -18.92
C TYR A 568 15.92 12.99 -19.31
N GLY A 569 16.01 11.92 -20.11
CA GLY A 569 17.29 11.43 -20.60
C GLY A 569 18.07 12.48 -21.39
N LEU A 570 17.38 13.23 -22.26
CA LEU A 570 17.96 14.33 -23.02
C LEU A 570 18.41 15.47 -22.11
N VAL A 571 17.53 15.95 -21.23
CA VAL A 571 17.85 17.02 -20.26
C VAL A 571 19.06 16.63 -19.42
N SER A 572 19.10 15.39 -18.93
CA SER A 572 20.22 14.85 -18.16
C SER A 572 21.52 14.85 -18.99
N GLN A 573 21.46 14.48 -20.27
CA GLN A 573 22.62 14.49 -21.16
C GLN A 573 23.14 15.92 -21.42
N VAL A 574 22.25 16.91 -21.57
CA VAL A 574 22.63 18.33 -21.69
C VAL A 574 23.28 18.83 -20.40
N ALA A 575 22.71 18.51 -19.24
CA ALA A 575 23.28 18.88 -17.94
C ALA A 575 24.71 18.33 -17.77
N PHE A 576 24.93 17.05 -18.09
CA PHE A 576 26.27 16.45 -17.97
C PHE A 576 27.27 17.02 -18.96
N ARG A 577 26.86 17.33 -20.19
CA ARG A 577 27.72 18.03 -21.15
C ARG A 577 28.11 19.41 -20.66
N ARG A 578 27.18 20.15 -20.04
CA ARG A 578 27.48 21.47 -19.46
C ARG A 578 28.53 21.37 -18.36
N LEU A 579 28.46 20.31 -17.55
CA LEU A 579 29.37 20.07 -16.44
C LEU A 579 30.68 19.37 -16.86
N ASP A 580 30.90 19.14 -18.16
CA ASP A 580 32.04 18.40 -18.71
C ASP A 580 32.22 17.00 -18.07
N VAL A 581 31.10 16.32 -17.83
CA VAL A 581 31.07 14.97 -17.25
C VAL A 581 30.70 13.95 -18.32
N GLU A 582 31.70 13.21 -18.79
CA GLU A 582 31.50 12.14 -19.78
C GLU A 582 30.76 10.92 -19.21
N ASN A 583 30.84 10.65 -17.90
CA ASN A 583 30.15 9.51 -17.27
C ASN A 583 29.94 9.69 -15.75
N LEU A 584 28.68 9.71 -15.31
CA LEU A 584 28.28 9.73 -13.89
C LEU A 584 28.95 8.66 -13.03
N ARG A 585 29.09 7.43 -13.53
CA ARG A 585 29.64 6.31 -12.75
C ARG A 585 31.16 6.40 -12.58
N GLY A 586 31.83 7.19 -13.42
CA GLY A 586 33.28 7.37 -13.41
C GLY A 586 33.73 8.72 -12.85
N SER A 587 32.85 9.73 -12.83
CA SER A 587 33.20 11.07 -12.38
C SER A 587 33.30 11.12 -10.87
N ARG A 588 34.52 11.23 -10.36
CA ARG A 588 34.80 11.67 -8.98
C ARG A 588 34.32 13.11 -8.71
N SER A 589 33.84 13.81 -9.74
CA SER A 589 33.52 15.23 -9.77
C SER A 589 32.29 15.63 -8.94
N TYR A 590 31.44 14.68 -8.54
CA TYR A 590 30.34 14.95 -7.59
C TYR A 590 30.59 14.18 -6.30
N SER A 591 31.45 14.75 -5.46
CA SER A 591 31.92 14.10 -4.24
C SER A 591 30.92 14.17 -3.08
N SER A 592 29.92 15.07 -3.14
CA SER A 592 28.93 15.23 -2.06
C SER A 592 27.52 14.81 -2.48
N PRO A 593 26.73 14.20 -1.57
CA PRO A 593 25.30 13.98 -1.76
C PRO A 593 24.53 15.25 -2.15
N GLY A 594 24.91 16.41 -1.58
CA GLY A 594 24.31 17.70 -1.89
C GLY A 594 24.46 18.15 -3.35
N GLN A 595 25.64 17.97 -3.96
CA GLN A 595 25.82 18.31 -5.38
C GLN A 595 24.91 17.45 -6.28
N MET A 596 24.82 16.16 -5.98
CA MET A 596 23.93 15.24 -6.70
C MET A 596 22.45 15.60 -6.47
N MET A 597 22.07 15.97 -5.25
CA MET A 597 20.73 16.45 -4.91
C MET A 597 20.32 17.64 -5.80
N ILE A 598 21.17 18.66 -5.91
CA ILE A 598 20.90 19.83 -6.75
C ILE A 598 20.87 19.46 -8.23
N LEU A 599 21.81 18.64 -8.70
CA LEU A 599 21.84 18.19 -10.09
C LEU A 599 20.55 17.46 -10.48
N GLN A 600 20.09 16.55 -9.62
CA GLN A 600 18.83 15.84 -9.79
C GLN A 600 17.64 16.81 -9.76
N GLY A 601 17.65 17.80 -8.86
CA GLY A 601 16.66 18.86 -8.80
C GLY A 601 16.57 19.67 -10.10
N LEU A 602 17.71 20.07 -10.66
CA LEU A 602 17.81 20.82 -11.91
C LEU A 602 17.27 20.03 -13.08
N ILE A 603 17.71 18.78 -13.24
CA ILE A 603 17.27 17.91 -14.34
C ILE A 603 15.75 17.66 -14.23
N SER A 604 15.24 17.41 -13.04
CA SER A 604 13.82 17.12 -12.82
C SER A 604 12.95 18.35 -13.03
N TRP A 605 13.40 19.52 -12.58
CA TRP A 605 12.71 20.80 -12.81
C TRP A 605 12.62 21.11 -14.30
N GLU A 606 13.73 21.02 -15.01
CA GLU A 606 13.80 21.29 -16.45
C GLU A 606 12.94 20.30 -17.24
N ALA A 607 13.05 19.00 -16.96
CA ALA A 607 12.22 17.99 -17.63
C ALA A 607 10.71 18.25 -17.40
N GLN A 608 10.32 18.63 -16.18
CA GLN A 608 8.93 18.99 -15.89
C GLN A 608 8.49 20.29 -16.57
N HIS A 609 9.38 21.27 -16.71
CA HIS A 609 9.10 22.53 -17.40
C HIS A 609 8.85 22.32 -18.91
N LEU A 610 9.59 21.39 -19.52
CA LEU A 610 9.51 21.09 -20.95
C LEU A 610 8.35 20.17 -21.34
N LEU A 611 7.75 19.47 -20.38
CA LEU A 611 6.62 18.56 -20.61
C LEU A 611 5.28 19.28 -20.42
N VAL A 612 4.46 19.34 -21.48
CA VAL A 612 3.16 20.03 -21.48
C VAL A 612 2.19 19.42 -20.44
N ASP A 613 2.14 18.08 -20.39
CA ASP A 613 1.23 17.31 -19.54
C ASP A 613 2.03 16.36 -18.64
N HIS A 614 2.82 16.91 -17.73
CA HIS A 614 3.55 16.10 -16.76
C HIS A 614 2.58 15.43 -15.77
N PRO A 615 2.46 14.08 -15.73
CA PRO A 615 1.51 13.39 -14.87
C PRO A 615 1.83 13.55 -13.38
N PHE A 616 3.08 13.87 -13.04
CA PHE A 616 3.54 14.05 -11.67
C PHE A 616 3.87 15.51 -11.39
N ARG A 617 2.85 16.37 -11.32
CA ARG A 617 3.04 17.64 -10.63
C ARG A 617 3.05 17.33 -9.14
N TRP A 618 4.11 17.71 -8.44
CA TRP A 618 4.16 17.61 -6.98
C TRP A 618 2.89 18.21 -6.38
N SER A 619 2.16 17.38 -5.64
CA SER A 619 0.91 17.79 -5.03
C SER A 619 1.21 18.73 -3.86
N ARG A 620 0.20 19.49 -3.43
CA ARG A 620 0.30 20.23 -2.15
C ARG A 620 0.66 19.32 -0.99
N ALA A 621 0.14 18.10 -0.99
CA ALA A 621 0.41 17.13 0.05
C ALA A 621 1.89 16.75 0.05
N ASP A 622 2.54 16.64 -1.11
CA ASP A 622 3.98 16.39 -1.19
C ASP A 622 4.76 17.56 -0.56
N LEU A 623 4.44 18.80 -0.94
CA LEU A 623 5.12 20.00 -0.43
C LEU A 623 4.92 20.26 1.07
N SER A 624 3.69 20.07 1.58
CA SER A 624 3.39 20.25 3.02
C SER A 624 4.02 19.17 3.89
N SER A 625 4.42 18.07 3.26
CA SER A 625 4.84 16.88 3.96
C SER A 625 6.36 16.66 3.95
N LEU A 626 7.10 17.45 3.18
CA LEU A 626 8.53 17.55 3.33
C LEU A 626 8.84 17.83 4.80
N SER A 627 9.50 16.88 5.47
CA SER A 627 10.30 17.24 6.64
C SER A 627 11.46 18.01 6.05
N LEU A 628 11.31 19.35 6.01
CA LEU A 628 12.34 20.23 5.48
C LEU A 628 13.51 20.16 6.45
N ARG A 629 14.34 19.14 6.26
CA ARG A 629 15.67 19.13 6.85
C ARG A 629 16.31 20.45 6.44
N PRO A 630 17.02 21.10 7.37
CA PRO A 630 17.81 22.27 7.03
C PRO A 630 18.62 21.97 5.76
N LEU A 631 18.64 22.92 4.84
CA LEU A 631 19.30 22.76 3.54
C LEU A 631 20.78 22.34 3.70
N ALA A 632 21.45 22.82 4.76
CA ALA A 632 22.80 22.39 5.14
C ALA A 632 22.90 20.88 5.43
N GLU A 633 21.96 20.33 6.20
CA GLU A 633 21.92 18.90 6.53
C GLU A 633 21.66 18.04 5.30
N ALA A 634 20.82 18.52 4.37
CA ALA A 634 20.54 17.84 3.11
C ALA A 634 21.78 17.77 2.21
N TRP A 635 22.67 18.77 2.30
CA TRP A 635 23.92 18.82 1.53
C TRP A 635 25.02 17.93 2.10
N GLU A 636 25.22 17.96 3.41
CA GLU A 636 26.30 17.25 4.12
C GLU A 636 25.95 15.80 4.50
N GLY A 637 24.67 15.50 4.69
CA GLY A 637 24.19 14.24 5.24
C GLY A 637 23.98 13.15 4.19
N GLY A 638 24.77 12.08 4.26
CA GLY A 638 24.42 10.81 3.63
C GLY A 638 25.57 10.09 2.95
N ARG A 639 25.37 8.80 2.65
CA ARG A 639 26.18 8.08 1.67
C ARG A 639 25.77 8.54 0.28
N SER A 640 26.62 8.40 -0.73
CA SER A 640 26.27 8.73 -2.13
C SER A 640 25.02 7.98 -2.63
N SER A 641 24.71 6.81 -2.04
CA SER A 641 23.45 6.09 -2.28
C SER A 641 22.21 6.87 -1.84
N ASP A 642 22.34 7.72 -0.83
CA ASP A 642 21.24 8.47 -0.22
C ASP A 642 20.90 9.71 -1.05
N ALA A 643 21.78 10.15 -1.96
CA ALA A 643 21.51 11.27 -2.87
C ALA A 643 20.32 11.03 -3.79
N PHE A 644 19.99 9.75 -4.04
CA PHE A 644 18.79 9.35 -4.76
C PHE A 644 17.60 9.10 -3.84
N SER A 645 17.71 9.51 -2.57
CA SER A 645 16.59 9.46 -1.65
C SER A 645 15.49 10.42 -2.11
N PRO A 646 14.24 10.09 -1.80
CA PRO A 646 13.06 10.85 -2.20
C PRO A 646 13.10 12.29 -1.73
N ASP A 647 13.38 12.43 -0.44
CA ASP A 647 13.31 13.68 0.29
C ASP A 647 14.40 14.62 -0.19
N LEU A 648 15.63 14.13 -0.37
CA LEU A 648 16.72 14.95 -0.90
C LEU A 648 16.40 15.41 -2.31
N SER A 649 16.00 14.51 -3.20
CA SER A 649 15.77 14.88 -4.58
C SER A 649 14.58 15.87 -4.70
N LEU A 650 13.53 15.71 -3.90
CA LEU A 650 12.41 16.66 -3.83
C LEU A 650 12.84 18.01 -3.23
N THR A 651 13.70 18.01 -2.22
CA THR A 651 14.36 19.21 -1.70
C THR A 651 15.15 19.92 -2.80
N GLY A 652 15.95 19.19 -3.57
CA GLY A 652 16.69 19.73 -4.72
C GLY A 652 15.76 20.35 -5.77
N TYR A 653 14.71 19.63 -6.18
CA TYR A 653 13.71 20.12 -7.13
C TYR A 653 13.05 21.42 -6.62
N THR A 654 12.59 21.43 -5.36
CA THR A 654 11.87 22.59 -4.80
C THR A 654 12.76 23.80 -4.59
N LEU A 655 14.03 23.60 -4.23
CA LEU A 655 15.01 24.68 -4.14
C LEU A 655 15.29 25.28 -5.53
N VAL A 656 15.47 24.45 -6.56
CA VAL A 656 15.63 24.93 -7.95
C VAL A 656 14.39 25.70 -8.40
N ALA A 657 13.19 25.15 -8.17
CA ALA A 657 11.94 25.80 -8.53
C ALA A 657 11.79 27.19 -7.88
N PHE A 658 12.12 27.31 -6.60
CA PHE A 658 12.15 28.58 -5.88
C PHE A 658 13.14 29.58 -6.51
N LEU A 659 14.38 29.14 -6.75
CA LEU A 659 15.41 30.02 -7.32
C LEU A 659 15.06 30.46 -8.74
N VAL A 660 14.41 29.61 -9.55
CA VAL A 660 13.92 29.99 -10.87
C VAL A 660 12.75 30.97 -10.79
N GLU A 661 11.84 30.83 -9.81
CA GLU A 661 10.77 31.81 -9.61
C GLU A 661 11.32 33.21 -9.26
N GLU A 662 12.34 33.26 -8.40
CA GLU A 662 12.97 34.53 -7.97
C GLU A 662 13.87 35.16 -9.04
N GLN A 663 14.66 34.34 -9.76
CA GLN A 663 15.73 34.82 -10.65
C GLN A 663 15.42 34.65 -12.15
N GLY A 664 14.32 33.97 -12.49
CA GLY A 664 13.94 33.58 -13.85
C GLY A 664 14.67 32.32 -14.35
N SER A 665 14.17 31.73 -15.44
CA SER A 665 14.69 30.47 -16.01
C SER A 665 16.17 30.55 -16.43
N ARG A 666 16.66 31.74 -16.75
CA ARG A 666 18.08 31.98 -17.09
C ARG A 666 19.05 31.67 -15.94
N ALA A 667 18.56 31.56 -14.70
CA ALA A 667 19.38 31.19 -13.56
C ALA A 667 19.84 29.73 -13.60
N VAL A 668 19.19 28.86 -14.38
CA VAL A 668 19.48 27.42 -14.44
C VAL A 668 20.89 27.14 -14.98
N GLY A 669 21.31 27.79 -16.07
CA GLY A 669 22.70 27.69 -16.54
C GLY A 669 23.72 28.14 -15.49
N LYS A 670 23.42 29.22 -14.76
CA LYS A 670 24.26 29.73 -13.67
C LYS A 670 24.33 28.75 -12.49
N MET A 671 23.23 28.06 -12.19
CA MET A 671 23.15 27.00 -11.17
C MET A 671 24.08 25.84 -11.49
N LEU A 672 24.12 25.39 -12.76
CA LEU A 672 25.04 24.35 -13.21
C LEU A 672 26.50 24.80 -13.12
N ASP A 673 26.82 26.02 -13.56
CA ASP A 673 28.19 26.56 -13.50
C ASP A 673 28.69 26.63 -12.05
N ALA A 674 27.86 27.13 -11.14
CA ALA A 674 28.17 27.18 -9.72
C ALA A 674 28.36 25.78 -9.12
N LEU A 675 27.55 24.80 -9.56
CA LEU A 675 27.59 23.42 -9.03
C LEU A 675 28.94 22.74 -9.29
N ALA A 676 29.60 23.07 -10.40
CA ALA A 676 30.89 22.50 -10.77
C ALA A 676 32.05 22.97 -9.86
N THR A 677 31.91 24.15 -9.23
CA THR A 677 32.98 24.77 -8.43
C THR A 677 32.66 24.89 -6.95
N ALA A 678 31.40 24.75 -6.55
CA ALA A 678 30.98 24.94 -5.17
C ALA A 678 31.46 23.82 -4.24
N GLU A 679 32.13 24.20 -3.15
CA GLU A 679 32.59 23.28 -2.10
C GLU A 679 31.51 23.05 -1.04
N SER A 680 30.61 24.02 -0.86
CA SER A 680 29.47 23.98 0.06
C SER A 680 28.17 24.46 -0.59
N LEU A 681 27.04 24.23 0.09
CA LEU A 681 25.76 24.78 -0.36
C LEU A 681 25.72 26.31 -0.27
N ASP A 682 26.37 26.90 0.73
CA ASP A 682 26.46 28.35 0.89
C ASP A 682 27.21 28.98 -0.29
N ASP A 683 28.36 28.40 -0.67
CA ASP A 683 29.12 28.84 -1.85
C ASP A 683 28.28 28.75 -3.13
N TRP A 684 27.52 27.66 -3.28
CA TRP A 684 26.64 27.46 -4.42
C TRP A 684 25.54 28.52 -4.47
N LEU A 685 24.86 28.78 -3.36
CA LEU A 685 23.81 29.79 -3.26
C LEU A 685 24.37 31.20 -3.50
N GLN A 686 25.50 31.55 -2.87
CA GLN A 686 26.15 32.84 -3.05
C GLN A 686 26.55 33.07 -4.51
N ALA A 687 27.04 32.03 -5.19
CA ALA A 687 27.32 32.09 -6.61
C ALA A 687 26.04 32.30 -7.44
N VAL A 688 24.96 31.58 -7.16
CA VAL A 688 23.71 31.58 -7.95
C VAL A 688 22.86 32.83 -7.72
N SER A 689 22.53 33.18 -6.48
CA SER A 689 21.61 34.26 -6.13
C SER A 689 22.31 35.51 -5.60
N GLY A 690 23.61 35.43 -5.26
CA GLY A 690 24.31 36.49 -4.54
C GLY A 690 24.01 36.51 -3.03
N GLN A 691 23.28 35.51 -2.53
CA GLN A 691 22.84 35.38 -1.15
C GLN A 691 23.33 34.06 -0.57
N GLY A 692 23.72 34.07 0.71
CA GLY A 692 24.12 32.87 1.43
C GLY A 692 22.94 32.02 1.87
N LEU A 693 23.24 30.86 2.44
CA LEU A 693 22.30 29.89 2.98
C LEU A 693 21.37 30.52 4.03
N ASP A 694 21.91 31.33 4.94
CA ASP A 694 21.16 31.99 6.03
C ASP A 694 20.07 32.96 5.50
N GLU A 695 20.25 33.50 4.30
CA GLU A 695 19.30 34.41 3.64
C GLU A 695 18.28 33.65 2.78
N VAL A 696 18.75 32.63 2.05
CA VAL A 696 17.94 31.84 1.12
C VAL A 696 17.01 30.88 1.85
N GLU A 697 17.48 30.19 2.88
CA GLU A 697 16.69 29.12 3.52
C GLU A 697 15.37 29.63 4.12
N PRO A 698 15.33 30.74 4.90
CA PRO A 698 14.07 31.25 5.42
C PRO A 698 13.08 31.67 4.34
N THR A 699 13.57 32.22 3.21
CA THR A 699 12.74 32.68 2.10
C THR A 699 12.20 31.51 1.27
N TRP A 700 13.02 30.49 1.03
CA TRP A 700 12.61 29.22 0.42
C TRP A 700 11.57 28.48 1.26
N GLN A 701 11.78 28.37 2.57
CA GLN A 701 10.79 27.76 3.48
C GLN A 701 9.46 28.54 3.48
N ALA A 702 9.53 29.89 3.46
CA ALA A 702 8.33 30.71 3.33
C ALA A 702 7.63 30.49 1.98
N TRP A 703 8.39 30.35 0.89
CA TRP A 703 7.85 30.00 -0.44
C TRP A 703 7.15 28.64 -0.43
N LEU A 704 7.75 27.61 0.16
CA LEU A 704 7.13 26.29 0.30
C LEU A 704 5.80 26.32 1.05
N ARG A 705 5.74 27.06 2.16
CA ARG A 705 4.47 27.26 2.90
C ARG A 705 3.41 27.96 2.05
N ARG A 706 3.79 28.92 1.20
CA ARG A 706 2.86 29.56 0.24
C ARG A 706 2.39 28.60 -0.83
N GLN A 707 3.27 27.75 -1.38
CA GLN A 707 2.89 26.75 -2.37
C GLN A 707 1.97 25.67 -1.78
N ALA A 708 2.23 25.26 -0.54
CA ALA A 708 1.35 24.35 0.20
C ALA A 708 -0.02 24.98 0.56
N GLY A 709 -0.10 26.32 0.69
CA GLY A 709 -1.34 27.02 1.07
C GLY A 709 -2.18 27.58 -0.09
N SER A 710 -1.60 27.82 -1.27
CA SER A 710 -2.28 28.50 -2.39
C SER A 710 -3.38 27.63 -3.02
N PRO A 711 -4.63 28.11 -3.19
CA PRO A 711 -5.68 27.38 -3.90
C PRO A 711 -5.21 27.02 -5.31
N SER A 712 -5.65 25.86 -5.79
CA SER A 712 -5.09 25.21 -6.97
C SER A 712 -5.72 25.98 -8.09
N SER A 713 -4.92 26.73 -8.83
CA SER A 713 -5.39 27.43 -10.02
C SER A 713 -6.25 26.44 -10.80
N PRO A 714 -7.55 26.71 -11.02
CA PRO A 714 -8.42 25.79 -11.71
C PRO A 714 -7.73 25.42 -13.02
N SER A 715 -7.48 24.13 -13.24
CA SER A 715 -6.92 23.63 -14.48
C SER A 715 -7.67 24.29 -15.61
N SER A 716 -6.96 25.08 -16.43
CA SER A 716 -7.55 25.75 -17.58
C SER A 716 -8.44 24.74 -18.30
N PRO A 717 -9.74 25.02 -18.52
CA PRO A 717 -10.62 24.06 -19.14
C PRO A 717 -9.98 23.62 -20.45
N SER A 718 -9.72 22.32 -20.56
CA SER A 718 -9.31 21.69 -21.81
C SER A 718 -10.27 22.18 -22.89
N GLY A 719 -9.74 22.94 -23.85
CA GLY A 719 -10.53 23.49 -24.94
C GLY A 719 -11.31 22.39 -25.66
N PRO A 720 -12.47 22.73 -26.25
CA PRO A 720 -13.34 21.75 -26.93
C PRO A 720 -12.65 21.03 -28.08
#